data_AF-A0A5E3XP83-F1
#
_entry.id   AF-A0A5E3XP83-F1
#
_cell.length_a   1.000
_cell.length_b   1.000
_cell.length_c   1.000
_cell.angle_alpha   90.00
_cell.angle_beta   90.00
_cell.angle_gamma   90.00
#
_symmetry.space_group_name_H-M   'P 1'
#
loop_
_entity.id
_entity.type
_entity.pdbx_description
1 polymer ?
#
loop_
_entity_poly.entity_id
_entity_poly.type
_entity_poly.pdbx_seq_one_letter_code
_entity_poly.pdbx_strand_id
1 'polypeptide(L)'
;MIASFDIGLMDWSAGEGDLETYPTQYEAGKIPIPLKLGDDLARPIRPLPKFNKIKKNLPAPAEPAQTPNTPAPASPAPVTSQPSSTSATPRSKRPIPAGYTFATRWGDSVLFSYGSDYRPPYHENEVFKGEVGVDALYRKFEYIRQPMPYDESSPHLMFVRIPRLGREDSDEFRGAWREDWDEERLLPIAEQKKRRKDRGDEDLSNELIKVGYFSRQKVHDVEKIRVHDLKTDYEEAVALLQEVMRKKELKEGSMEREVIDKMLLPDAIVSTMWKSWARIHWFGVLTDAEYQICHRVYQRTAGETDAWLDMMAMLLGPSVRKRPNHALYRRLSLGPSPRRGSVFAGDDIDTYHGFYHKLGLPTYVNIAHEDLEHDVLKSIKLSNADGLRCSGEVSAKLSTIQQKTLPSSWYPPLHAVWDAFEPQARGYAPRAESEEDFRPAELVVARKRKADNVMQNKKRIKVLQEQREERRDDKYHRMQTDVGTSRERYAMYASVSPAFRRQFDRLATPPPKWLPTVYAPFLLAESQVLSHAQISIVEDKGTSGSLWTWVPPLHLMASKDAKRNARTLVNVVHALPLLLLRIKLARTDKTYGRLGVRGWRRFCADVVTKETFWGEKGGHINKEVLLSQKDFERLQKLPDAQRPWGKLPCGHEATEDLLLDDEQLQASLCYSLNQWALLYALCGMISDDDMEKAGIPALVDKGGEHRSPDFVYLDSQKSTPALVAARDVAMYSRPINTDGWPAMWAPDTLNVKHRRHWLKKFATLLAHAKGRAALDKYMRKRPHEANAWDGWALGNILRDANPHQPYTPEREESLEDHLLLRYALTSLQTLKQWPVAFFDRPRGDVHKCRRCYEEERQQREEERKKMEEEGRTGTLDTGMAERFENDWDDLSDEGSDD
;
A
#
# COMPACT_ATOMS: atom_id res chain seq x y z
N MET A 1 0.92 26.64 -21.10
CA MET A 1 -0.54 26.48 -20.91
C MET A 1 -0.78 26.44 -19.41
N ILE A 2 -1.38 27.53 -18.94
CA ILE A 2 -1.48 27.94 -17.54
C ILE A 2 -2.86 27.48 -17.04
N ALA A 3 -2.93 26.89 -15.84
CA ALA A 3 -4.17 26.74 -15.09
C ALA A 3 -4.11 27.70 -13.90
N SER A 4 -5.02 28.66 -13.91
CA SER A 4 -5.23 29.71 -12.91
C SER A 4 -5.82 29.15 -11.62
N PHE A 5 -5.32 29.64 -10.48
CA PHE A 5 -6.04 29.60 -9.21
C PHE A 5 -6.33 31.04 -8.80
N ASP A 6 -7.63 31.39 -8.83
CA ASP A 6 -8.18 32.63 -8.28
C ASP A 6 -8.08 32.62 -6.75
N ILE A 7 -7.51 33.67 -6.17
CA ILE A 7 -7.64 34.00 -4.76
C ILE A 7 -8.27 35.39 -4.70
N GLY A 8 -9.52 35.44 -4.28
CA GLY A 8 -10.25 36.68 -4.03
C GLY A 8 -9.67 37.42 -2.83
N LEU A 9 -9.34 38.70 -3.05
CA LEU A 9 -9.09 39.67 -2.00
C LEU A 9 -10.38 39.93 -1.21
N MET A 10 -10.32 39.84 0.11
CA MET A 10 -11.26 40.50 1.00
C MET A 10 -10.55 41.65 1.73
N ASP A 11 -11.11 42.82 1.49
CA ASP A 11 -10.80 44.13 2.05
C ASP A 11 -11.22 44.19 3.53
N TRP A 12 -10.33 44.64 4.42
CA TRP A 12 -10.68 44.96 5.81
C TRP A 12 -10.16 46.35 6.15
N SER A 13 -11.07 47.31 6.09
CA SER A 13 -10.91 48.67 6.58
C SER A 13 -10.92 48.72 8.11
N ALA A 14 -10.06 49.57 8.65
CA ALA A 14 -9.89 49.88 10.06
C ALA A 14 -11.17 50.41 10.74
N GLY A 15 -11.32 50.06 12.02
CA GLY A 15 -12.23 50.71 12.96
C GLY A 15 -11.50 50.97 14.27
N GLU A 16 -11.28 52.25 14.57
CA GLU A 16 -10.83 52.77 15.86
C GLU A 16 -11.87 52.48 16.95
N GLY A 17 -11.42 52.32 18.20
CA GLY A 17 -12.31 52.08 19.33
C GLY A 17 -11.58 52.01 20.68
N ASP A 18 -11.30 53.20 21.20
CA ASP A 18 -11.22 53.67 22.59
C ASP A 18 -10.68 52.81 23.75
N LEU A 19 -9.75 53.47 24.44
CA LEU A 19 -9.28 53.23 25.80
C LEU A 19 -10.41 53.40 26.83
N GLU A 20 -10.53 52.45 27.76
CA GLU A 20 -11.02 52.74 29.11
C GLU A 20 -10.14 52.07 30.19
N THR A 21 -9.82 52.91 31.17
CA THR A 21 -8.99 52.71 32.36
C THR A 21 -9.75 52.15 33.56
N TYR A 22 -8.97 51.70 34.56
CA TYR A 22 -9.27 51.51 36.01
C TYR A 22 -9.57 50.07 36.51
N PRO A 23 -9.42 49.78 37.82
CA PRO A 23 -8.15 49.78 38.54
C PRO A 23 -7.93 48.51 39.39
N THR A 24 -6.72 48.41 39.90
CA THR A 24 -6.23 47.56 41.00
C THR A 24 -7.16 47.45 42.21
N GLN A 25 -7.29 46.23 42.74
CA GLN A 25 -7.04 45.80 44.13
C GLN A 25 -7.77 44.48 44.36
N TYR A 26 -7.10 43.44 44.87
CA TYR A 26 -7.69 42.57 45.90
C TYR A 26 -6.61 41.75 46.61
N GLU A 27 -6.81 41.72 47.92
CA GLU A 27 -5.91 41.27 48.97
C GLU A 27 -5.81 39.74 49.08
N ALA A 28 -4.74 39.33 49.77
CA ALA A 28 -4.46 37.95 50.14
C ALA A 28 -5.54 37.37 51.08
N GLY A 29 -6.37 36.46 50.55
CA GLY A 29 -7.34 35.67 51.31
C GLY A 29 -6.96 34.19 51.37
N LYS A 30 -6.84 33.67 52.59
CA LYS A 30 -6.54 32.26 52.93
C LYS A 30 -7.54 31.29 52.30
N ILE A 31 -7.03 30.21 51.73
CA ILE A 31 -7.80 29.08 51.17
C ILE A 31 -8.44 28.26 52.31
N PRO A 32 -9.76 28.05 52.34
CA PRO A 32 -10.37 27.00 53.15
C PRO A 32 -10.32 25.67 52.40
N ILE A 33 -9.97 24.60 53.12
CA ILE A 33 -10.10 23.21 52.66
C ILE A 33 -11.58 22.80 52.78
N PRO A 34 -12.20 22.22 51.74
CA PRO A 34 -13.36 21.36 51.96
C PRO A 34 -13.12 19.93 51.43
N LEU A 35 -13.16 19.02 52.39
CA LEU A 35 -14.04 17.84 52.44
C LEU A 35 -14.26 17.00 51.18
N LYS A 36 -13.85 15.73 51.33
CA LYS A 36 -14.29 14.56 50.57
C LYS A 36 -15.80 14.34 50.75
N LEU A 37 -16.52 14.13 49.64
CA LEU A 37 -17.68 13.23 49.46
C LEU A 37 -18.08 13.36 47.97
N GLY A 38 -18.44 12.33 47.21
CA GLY A 38 -18.64 10.92 47.49
C GLY A 38 -18.69 10.13 46.18
N ASP A 39 -18.64 8.81 46.34
CA ASP A 39 -18.90 7.81 45.31
C ASP A 39 -20.35 7.89 44.86
N ASP A 40 -20.61 7.87 43.56
CA ASP A 40 -21.64 7.01 42.96
C ASP A 40 -21.61 7.04 41.42
N LEU A 41 -21.97 5.90 40.83
CA LEU A 41 -22.14 5.57 39.40
C LEU A 41 -20.97 4.84 38.70
N ALA A 42 -20.67 3.62 39.15
CA ALA A 42 -20.02 2.60 38.33
C ALA A 42 -21.05 1.61 37.75
N ARG A 43 -21.21 1.62 36.43
CA ARG A 43 -21.99 0.64 35.64
C ARG A 43 -21.38 -0.77 35.73
N PRO A 44 -22.16 -1.85 35.60
CA PRO A 44 -21.66 -3.22 35.74
C PRO A 44 -20.75 -3.62 34.57
N ILE A 45 -19.47 -3.82 34.87
CA ILE A 45 -18.48 -4.41 33.96
C ILE A 45 -18.72 -5.93 33.93
N ARG A 46 -19.02 -6.48 32.74
CA ARG A 46 -19.10 -7.93 32.53
C ARG A 46 -17.73 -8.58 32.80
N PRO A 47 -17.65 -9.69 33.54
CA PRO A 47 -16.37 -10.34 33.80
C PRO A 47 -15.83 -10.99 32.51
N LEU A 48 -14.58 -10.67 32.17
CA LEU A 48 -13.83 -11.33 31.11
C LEU A 48 -13.55 -12.82 31.48
N PRO A 49 -13.43 -13.72 30.49
CA PRO A 49 -13.17 -15.14 30.73
C PRO A 49 -11.83 -15.33 31.45
N LYS A 50 -11.84 -16.11 32.53
CA LYS A 50 -10.62 -16.51 33.25
C LYS A 50 -9.79 -17.42 32.36
N PHE A 51 -8.70 -16.90 31.81
CA PHE A 51 -7.67 -17.72 31.19
C PHE A 51 -6.91 -18.46 32.30
N ASN A 52 -7.10 -19.78 32.36
CA ASN A 52 -6.28 -20.66 33.19
C ASN A 52 -4.82 -20.55 32.75
N LYS A 53 -3.99 -19.98 33.62
CA LYS A 53 -2.53 -19.98 33.48
C LYS A 53 -2.03 -21.42 33.54
N ILE A 54 -1.77 -22.02 32.38
CA ILE A 54 -0.96 -23.23 32.29
C ILE A 54 0.46 -22.81 32.66
N LYS A 55 0.90 -23.15 33.89
CA LYS A 55 2.30 -23.09 34.30
C LYS A 55 3.08 -24.10 33.47
N LYS A 56 3.69 -23.67 32.36
CA LYS A 56 4.79 -24.39 31.74
C LYS A 56 6.07 -24.02 32.48
N ASN A 57 6.60 -24.97 33.24
CA ASN A 57 7.98 -24.93 33.72
C ASN A 57 8.89 -25.00 32.48
N LEU A 58 9.46 -23.85 32.09
CA LEU A 58 10.61 -23.82 31.20
C LEU A 58 11.88 -23.98 32.04
N PRO A 59 12.83 -24.85 31.65
CA PRO A 59 14.13 -24.91 32.29
C PRO A 59 14.89 -23.60 32.06
N ALA A 60 15.71 -23.23 33.05
CA ALA A 60 16.53 -22.03 33.02
C ALA A 60 17.43 -21.99 31.77
N PRO A 61 17.62 -20.81 31.15
CA PRO A 61 18.57 -20.67 30.06
C PRO A 61 19.98 -20.95 30.57
N ALA A 62 20.68 -21.86 29.90
CA ALA A 62 22.09 -22.11 30.10
C ALA A 62 22.89 -20.82 29.89
N GLU A 63 23.89 -20.61 30.75
CA GLU A 63 24.86 -19.52 30.64
C GLU A 63 25.48 -19.51 29.24
N PRO A 64 25.58 -18.33 28.59
CA PRO A 64 26.31 -18.23 27.34
C PRO A 64 27.79 -18.49 27.61
N ALA A 65 28.34 -19.47 26.89
CA ALA A 65 29.75 -19.76 26.85
C ALA A 65 30.56 -18.50 26.56
N GLN A 66 31.52 -18.23 27.43
CA GLN A 66 32.53 -17.18 27.26
C GLN A 66 33.28 -17.45 25.95
N THR A 67 33.11 -16.55 24.99
CA THR A 67 33.98 -16.46 23.83
C THR A 67 35.27 -15.73 24.23
N PRO A 68 36.45 -16.15 23.73
CA PRO A 68 37.70 -15.53 24.09
C PRO A 68 37.74 -14.08 23.60
N ASN A 69 38.05 -13.17 24.54
CA ASN A 69 38.30 -11.75 24.31
C ASN A 69 39.25 -11.55 23.13
N THR A 70 38.71 -11.07 22.01
CA THR A 70 39.49 -10.44 20.95
C THR A 70 39.53 -8.95 21.28
N PRO A 71 40.70 -8.35 21.55
CA PRO A 71 40.79 -6.93 21.85
C PRO A 71 40.32 -6.12 20.63
N ALA A 72 39.40 -5.20 20.86
CA ALA A 72 38.97 -4.22 19.87
C ALA A 72 40.19 -3.39 19.40
N PRO A 73 40.29 -3.05 18.11
CA PRO A 73 41.31 -2.11 17.65
C PRO A 73 41.08 -0.77 18.33
N ALA A 74 42.11 -0.26 19.01
CA ALA A 74 42.11 1.04 19.65
C ALA A 74 41.71 2.12 18.62
N SER A 75 40.70 2.91 18.97
CA SER A 75 40.38 4.15 18.25
C SER A 75 41.64 5.02 18.18
N PRO A 76 41.94 5.65 17.03
CA PRO A 76 43.04 6.58 16.94
C PRO A 76 42.78 7.75 17.90
N ALA A 77 43.77 8.02 18.77
CA ALA A 77 43.76 9.19 19.63
C ALA A 77 43.63 10.47 18.78
N PRO A 78 42.94 11.52 19.28
CA PRO A 78 42.89 12.80 18.59
C PRO A 78 44.32 13.35 18.50
N VAL A 79 44.78 13.56 17.27
CA VAL A 79 46.04 14.25 16.98
C VAL A 79 45.90 15.66 17.53
N THR A 80 46.44 15.87 18.72
CA THR A 80 46.63 17.20 19.28
C THR A 80 47.85 17.74 18.54
N SER A 81 47.62 18.55 17.51
CA SER A 81 48.66 19.31 16.84
C SER A 81 49.22 20.33 17.83
N GLN A 82 50.16 19.91 18.66
CA GLN A 82 51.11 20.84 19.26
C GLN A 82 51.88 21.50 18.12
N PRO A 83 52.07 22.83 18.14
CA PRO A 83 52.98 23.47 17.20
C PRO A 83 54.37 22.93 17.49
N SER A 84 54.84 22.04 16.62
CA SER A 84 56.24 21.70 16.50
C SER A 84 57.00 23.00 16.29
N SER A 85 57.87 23.34 17.22
CA SER A 85 58.87 24.39 17.11
C SER A 85 59.91 24.00 16.05
N THR A 86 59.47 23.93 14.79
CA THR A 86 60.37 23.96 13.66
C THR A 86 61.03 25.34 13.63
N SER A 87 62.36 25.33 13.63
CA SER A 87 63.20 26.51 13.47
C SER A 87 62.65 27.40 12.35
N ALA A 88 62.04 28.52 12.72
CA ALA A 88 61.41 29.44 11.79
C ALA A 88 62.47 30.02 10.85
N THR A 89 62.42 29.63 9.58
CA THR A 89 62.96 30.46 8.51
C THR A 89 62.39 31.87 8.68
N PRO A 90 63.21 32.93 8.59
CA PRO A 90 62.74 34.30 8.78
C PRO A 90 61.58 34.56 7.83
N ARG A 91 60.39 34.77 8.39
CA ARG A 91 59.19 35.12 7.61
C ARG A 91 59.46 36.46 6.94
N SER A 92 59.21 36.53 5.63
CA SER A 92 59.31 37.78 4.89
C SER A 92 58.36 38.80 5.52
N LYS A 93 58.87 40.01 5.78
CA LYS A 93 58.05 41.13 6.28
C LYS A 93 56.85 41.34 5.36
N ARG A 94 55.65 41.47 5.94
CA ARG A 94 54.39 41.56 5.19
C ARG A 94 53.96 43.02 5.04
N PRO A 95 53.62 43.50 3.83
CA PRO A 95 53.12 44.85 3.64
C PRO A 95 51.71 45.00 4.20
N ILE A 96 51.38 46.21 4.68
CA ILE A 96 50.02 46.53 5.14
C ILE A 96 49.16 46.87 3.92
N PRO A 97 47.97 46.26 3.75
CA PRO A 97 47.05 46.65 2.69
C PRO A 97 46.67 48.14 2.79
N ALA A 98 46.69 48.85 1.67
CA ALA A 98 46.38 50.28 1.65
C ALA A 98 44.92 50.57 2.05
N GLY A 99 44.68 51.69 2.71
CA GLY A 99 43.32 52.20 2.97
C GLY A 99 42.67 51.77 4.30
N TYR A 100 43.46 51.40 5.31
CA TYR A 100 42.91 51.16 6.65
C TYR A 100 42.39 52.46 7.28
N THR A 101 41.28 52.37 8.04
CA THR A 101 40.68 53.50 8.75
C THR A 101 41.33 53.69 10.12
N PHE A 102 41.55 52.58 10.83
CA PHE A 102 42.14 52.57 12.17
C PHE A 102 43.15 51.43 12.30
N ALA A 103 44.18 51.64 13.11
CA ALA A 103 45.08 50.60 13.57
C ALA A 103 44.94 50.49 15.09
N THR A 104 44.69 49.28 15.60
CA THR A 104 44.41 49.03 17.02
C THR A 104 45.43 48.04 17.55
N ARG A 105 45.97 48.30 18.74
CA ARG A 105 46.84 47.32 19.42
C ARG A 105 46.00 46.09 19.80
N TRP A 106 46.45 44.91 19.40
CA TRP A 106 45.70 43.67 19.55
C TRP A 106 46.66 42.57 20.07
N GLY A 107 46.95 42.62 21.38
CA GLY A 107 47.98 41.76 21.98
C GLY A 107 49.38 42.06 21.43
N ASP A 108 50.04 41.00 20.92
CA ASP A 108 51.37 41.06 20.28
C ASP A 108 51.28 41.37 18.77
N SER A 109 50.11 41.82 18.31
CA SER A 109 49.81 42.14 16.93
C SER A 109 49.15 43.51 16.77
N VAL A 110 49.10 44.00 15.53
CA VAL A 110 48.31 45.18 15.16
C VAL A 110 47.14 44.74 14.29
N LEU A 111 45.95 45.17 14.67
CA LEU A 111 44.73 44.97 13.89
C LEU A 111 44.38 46.23 13.10
N PHE A 112 44.34 46.11 11.77
CA PHE A 112 43.98 47.19 10.85
C PHE A 112 42.51 47.05 10.43
N SER A 113 41.67 48.03 10.75
CA SER A 113 40.24 48.02 10.42
C SER A 113 39.98 48.71 9.07
N TYR A 114 39.20 48.08 8.19
CA TYR A 114 38.80 48.61 6.88
C TYR A 114 37.28 48.62 6.76
N GLY A 115 36.71 49.72 6.27
CA GLY A 115 35.26 49.81 6.03
C GLY A 115 34.39 49.80 7.30
N SER A 116 34.98 50.05 8.48
CA SER A 116 34.25 50.18 9.74
C SER A 116 34.93 51.19 10.66
N ASP A 117 34.13 51.81 11.52
CA ASP A 117 34.51 52.66 12.63
C ASP A 117 34.75 51.90 13.94
N TYR A 118 34.43 50.60 13.96
CA TYR A 118 34.59 49.76 15.14
C TYR A 118 36.01 49.21 15.27
N ARG A 119 36.53 49.24 16.50
CA ARG A 119 37.85 48.74 16.88
C ARG A 119 37.66 47.57 17.86
N PRO A 120 37.65 46.32 17.39
CA PRO A 120 37.30 45.20 18.24
C PRO A 120 38.34 44.98 19.36
N PRO A 121 37.91 44.53 20.55
CA PRO A 121 38.84 44.20 21.64
C PRO A 121 39.62 42.90 21.37
N TYR A 122 40.73 42.72 22.09
CA TYR A 122 41.61 41.54 22.00
C TYR A 122 41.17 40.45 22.97
N HIS A 123 41.06 39.21 22.46
CA HIS A 123 40.55 38.05 23.18
C HIS A 123 41.41 36.79 23.01
N GLU A 124 42.55 36.89 22.34
CA GLU A 124 43.42 35.73 22.11
C GLU A 124 43.91 35.19 23.45
N ASN A 125 43.86 33.87 23.62
CA ASN A 125 44.12 33.11 24.85
C ASN A 125 43.05 33.20 25.95
N GLU A 126 41.95 33.92 25.74
CA GLU A 126 40.82 33.86 26.66
C GLU A 126 40.04 32.55 26.46
N VAL A 127 39.72 31.89 27.57
CA VAL A 127 38.86 30.71 27.59
C VAL A 127 37.47 31.14 28.04
N PHE A 128 36.46 30.83 27.23
CA PHE A 128 35.09 31.15 27.58
C PHE A 128 34.58 30.22 28.70
N LYS A 129 34.17 30.83 29.82
CA LYS A 129 33.79 30.11 31.05
C LYS A 129 32.28 29.90 31.20
N GLY A 130 31.50 30.05 30.14
CA GLY A 130 30.03 29.98 30.21
C GLY A 130 29.35 31.30 30.61
N GLU A 131 30.08 32.42 30.57
CA GLU A 131 29.56 33.72 30.98
C GLU A 131 28.58 34.27 29.95
N VAL A 132 27.32 34.45 30.34
CA VAL A 132 26.27 35.02 29.50
C VAL A 132 25.88 36.40 30.00
N GLY A 133 25.76 37.37 29.09
CA GLY A 133 25.38 38.75 29.40
C GLY A 133 23.92 38.88 29.84
N VAL A 134 23.54 40.03 30.43
CA VAL A 134 22.13 40.34 30.77
C VAL A 134 21.22 40.42 29.55
N ASP A 135 21.79 40.64 28.36
CA ASP A 135 21.10 40.55 27.08
C ASP A 135 21.05 39.11 26.53
N ALA A 136 21.47 38.09 27.29
CA ALA A 136 21.56 36.70 26.86
C ALA A 136 22.57 36.40 25.72
N LEU A 137 23.46 37.34 25.42
CA LEU A 137 24.55 37.16 24.46
C LEU A 137 25.84 36.68 25.15
N TYR A 138 26.77 36.11 24.40
CA TYR A 138 28.04 35.53 24.89
C TYR A 138 29.13 36.58 25.14
N ARG A 139 28.72 37.83 25.45
CA ARG A 139 29.61 38.96 25.73
C ARG A 139 30.67 39.11 24.61
N LYS A 140 31.94 39.12 24.98
CA LYS A 140 33.09 39.23 24.08
C LYS A 140 33.27 38.06 23.09
N PHE A 141 32.63 36.92 23.34
CA PHE A 141 32.62 35.77 22.43
C PHE A 141 31.36 35.74 21.55
N GLU A 142 30.49 36.76 21.60
CA GLU A 142 29.26 36.75 20.80
C GLU A 142 29.57 36.86 19.30
N TYR A 143 29.57 35.71 18.63
CA TYR A 143 29.97 35.59 17.24
C TYR A 143 29.02 36.28 16.26
N ILE A 144 27.78 36.62 16.60
CA ILE A 144 26.93 37.43 15.70
C ILE A 144 27.12 38.95 15.87
N ARG A 145 27.94 39.38 16.84
CA ARG A 145 28.19 40.81 17.13
C ARG A 145 29.64 41.20 16.90
N GLN A 146 30.56 40.40 17.42
CA GLN A 146 31.99 40.67 17.35
C GLN A 146 32.59 40.09 16.08
N PRO A 147 33.58 40.76 15.47
CA PRO A 147 34.43 40.12 14.48
C PRO A 147 35.12 38.89 15.11
N MET A 148 35.14 37.78 14.38
CA MET A 148 35.88 36.57 14.74
C MET A 148 36.87 36.25 13.60
N PRO A 149 37.83 35.33 13.80
CA PRO A 149 38.69 34.85 12.73
C PRO A 149 37.87 34.39 11.52
N TYR A 150 38.41 34.61 10.33
CA TYR A 150 37.78 34.19 9.09
C TYR A 150 37.69 32.65 9.02
N ASP A 151 36.51 32.14 8.70
CA ASP A 151 36.24 30.71 8.50
C ASP A 151 35.75 30.52 7.06
N GLU A 152 36.58 29.89 6.22
CA GLU A 152 36.28 29.63 4.81
C GLU A 152 35.07 28.72 4.60
N SER A 153 34.71 27.92 5.61
CA SER A 153 33.52 27.08 5.58
C SER A 153 32.24 27.88 5.80
N SER A 154 32.35 29.09 6.36
CA SER A 154 31.21 29.93 6.76
C SER A 154 31.40 31.42 6.47
N PRO A 155 31.77 31.79 5.22
CA PRO A 155 32.07 33.16 4.83
C PRO A 155 30.88 34.10 4.98
N HIS A 156 29.64 33.58 4.96
CA HIS A 156 28.43 34.37 5.16
C HIS A 156 28.38 35.06 6.52
N LEU A 157 29.09 34.57 7.54
CA LEU A 157 29.03 35.16 8.88
C LEU A 157 29.53 36.61 8.93
N MET A 158 30.41 37.01 8.02
CA MET A 158 30.84 38.41 7.93
C MET A 158 29.71 39.33 7.46
N PHE A 159 28.68 38.80 6.79
CA PHE A 159 27.47 39.49 6.36
C PHE A 159 26.42 39.60 7.47
N VAL A 160 26.67 39.08 8.67
CA VAL A 160 25.69 39.20 9.77
C VAL A 160 25.45 40.68 10.11
N ARG A 161 24.18 41.07 10.15
CA ARG A 161 23.77 42.45 10.49
C ARG A 161 23.98 42.73 11.97
N ILE A 162 24.58 43.88 12.26
CA ILE A 162 24.66 44.42 13.62
C ILE A 162 23.65 45.56 13.79
N PRO A 163 23.20 45.86 15.02
CA PRO A 163 22.23 46.91 15.24
C PRO A 163 22.84 48.25 14.83
N ARG A 164 22.04 49.10 14.18
CA ARG A 164 22.41 50.51 14.07
C ARG A 164 22.33 51.13 15.46
N LEU A 165 23.19 52.12 15.73
CA LEU A 165 23.12 52.89 16.97
C LEU A 165 21.69 53.43 17.18
N GLY A 166 21.09 53.15 18.33
CA GLY A 166 19.71 53.51 18.67
C GLY A 166 18.63 52.55 18.13
N ARG A 167 19.02 51.41 17.53
CA ARG A 167 18.12 50.34 17.06
C ARG A 167 18.39 48.99 17.73
N GLU A 168 19.12 49.00 18.84
CA GLU A 168 19.44 47.84 19.66
C GLU A 168 18.17 47.16 20.18
N ASP A 169 17.12 47.94 20.45
CA ASP A 169 15.82 47.48 20.98
C ASP A 169 14.83 47.01 19.91
N SER A 170 15.24 46.89 18.65
CA SER A 170 14.37 46.29 17.63
C SER A 170 14.17 44.79 17.89
N ASP A 171 13.01 44.24 17.50
CA ASP A 171 12.67 42.81 17.71
C ASP A 171 13.72 41.85 17.12
N GLU A 172 14.46 42.28 16.11
CA GLU A 172 15.56 41.52 15.53
C GLU A 172 16.77 41.37 16.46
N PHE A 173 17.01 42.34 17.35
CA PHE A 173 18.25 42.46 18.10
C PHE A 173 18.08 42.43 19.63
N ARG A 174 16.90 42.82 20.15
CA ARG A 174 16.62 42.80 21.58
C ARG A 174 16.54 41.39 22.15
N GLY A 175 16.82 41.25 23.43
CA GLY A 175 16.55 40.00 24.16
C GLY A 175 15.05 39.78 24.34
N ALA A 176 14.67 38.54 24.68
CA ALA A 176 13.30 38.26 25.08
C ALA A 176 12.97 38.97 26.39
N TRP A 177 11.85 39.68 26.43
CA TRP A 177 11.31 40.34 27.61
C TRP A 177 10.14 39.56 28.19
N ARG A 178 9.68 39.98 29.37
CA ARG A 178 8.56 39.30 30.06
C ARG A 178 7.26 39.43 29.27
N GLU A 179 7.08 40.54 28.56
CA GLU A 179 5.91 40.87 27.76
C GLU A 179 5.77 39.98 26.51
N ASP A 180 6.86 39.30 26.14
CA ASP A 180 6.89 38.33 25.04
C ASP A 180 6.30 36.98 25.45
N TRP A 181 6.06 36.74 26.75
CA TRP A 181 5.56 35.48 27.26
C TRP A 181 4.04 35.42 27.26
N ASP A 182 3.51 34.22 26.99
CA ASP A 182 2.11 33.89 27.22
C ASP A 182 1.87 33.65 28.73
N GLU A 183 1.46 34.71 29.45
CA GLU A 183 1.23 34.66 30.90
C GLU A 183 0.15 33.65 31.31
N GLU A 184 -0.82 33.37 30.44
CA GLU A 184 -1.85 32.37 30.72
C GLU A 184 -1.23 30.98 30.83
N ARG A 185 -0.27 30.66 29.96
CA ARG A 185 0.40 29.34 29.95
C ARG A 185 1.42 29.16 31.08
N LEU A 186 1.71 30.20 31.86
CA LEU A 186 2.47 30.09 33.11
C LEU A 186 1.60 29.60 34.27
N LEU A 187 0.27 29.74 34.18
CA LEU A 187 -0.66 29.35 35.24
C LEU A 187 -0.80 27.83 35.32
N PRO A 188 -1.19 27.26 36.48
CA PRO A 188 -1.55 25.85 36.58
C PRO A 188 -2.65 25.45 35.59
N ILE A 189 -2.61 24.21 35.08
CA ILE A 189 -3.57 23.68 34.09
C ILE A 189 -5.03 23.90 34.50
N ALA A 190 -5.35 23.76 35.79
CA ALA A 190 -6.70 23.96 36.30
C ALA A 190 -7.18 25.41 36.15
N GLU A 191 -6.30 26.39 36.36
CA GLU A 191 -6.61 27.80 36.21
C GLU A 191 -6.69 28.19 34.73
N GLN A 192 -5.82 27.66 33.87
CA GLN A 192 -5.93 27.81 32.41
C GLN A 192 -7.29 27.33 31.91
N LYS A 193 -7.70 26.11 32.31
CA LYS A 193 -9.02 25.55 31.95
C LYS A 193 -10.17 26.42 32.42
N LYS A 194 -10.07 26.97 33.64
CA LYS A 194 -11.08 27.88 34.18
C LYS A 194 -11.18 29.16 33.34
N ARG A 195 -10.07 29.85 33.10
CA ARG A 195 -10.04 31.09 32.30
C ARG A 195 -10.56 30.89 30.87
N ARG A 196 -10.16 29.80 30.21
CA ARG A 196 -10.65 29.44 28.87
C ARG A 196 -12.15 29.16 28.85
N LYS A 197 -12.64 28.40 29.84
CA LYS A 197 -14.07 28.15 30.01
C LYS A 197 -14.85 29.44 30.26
N ASP A 198 -14.32 30.34 31.09
CA ASP A 198 -14.95 31.64 31.39
C ASP A 198 -15.01 32.56 30.14
N ARG A 199 -14.09 32.39 29.17
CA ARG A 199 -14.14 33.06 27.86
C ARG A 199 -15.04 32.36 26.82
N GLY A 200 -15.55 31.17 27.12
CA GLY A 200 -16.37 30.38 26.20
C GLY A 200 -15.58 29.54 25.19
N ASP A 201 -14.29 29.26 25.44
CA ASP A 201 -13.47 28.41 24.55
C ASP A 201 -13.99 26.95 24.59
N GLU A 202 -14.36 26.39 23.43
CA GLU A 202 -14.92 25.03 23.33
C GLU A 202 -13.85 23.91 23.43
N ASP A 203 -12.61 24.19 23.01
CA ASP A 203 -11.52 23.22 23.01
C ASP A 203 -10.65 23.32 24.27
N LEU A 204 -10.98 22.48 25.25
CA LEU A 204 -10.23 22.30 26.50
C LEU A 204 -9.29 21.07 26.47
N SER A 205 -8.89 20.63 25.27
CA SER A 205 -8.04 19.45 25.12
C SER A 205 -6.71 19.60 25.86
N ASN A 206 -6.24 18.51 26.45
CA ASN A 206 -4.97 18.49 27.18
C ASN A 206 -3.74 18.73 26.27
N GLU A 207 -3.90 18.70 24.94
CA GLU A 207 -2.82 18.99 23.99
C GLU A 207 -2.53 20.49 23.86
N LEU A 208 -3.55 21.33 24.08
CA LEU A 208 -3.48 22.79 24.00
C LEU A 208 -3.18 23.48 25.35
N ILE A 209 -3.23 22.74 26.45
CA ILE A 209 -3.06 23.26 27.82
C ILE A 209 -1.77 22.68 28.40
N LYS A 210 -0.70 23.45 28.32
CA LYS A 210 0.64 23.10 28.82
C LYS A 210 1.12 24.22 29.74
N VAL A 211 1.82 23.85 30.81
CA VAL A 211 2.49 24.80 31.69
C VAL A 211 3.93 24.98 31.23
N GLY A 212 4.34 26.21 31.02
CA GLY A 212 5.71 26.55 30.63
C GLY A 212 5.81 27.95 30.05
N TYR A 213 7.02 28.34 29.65
CA TYR A 213 7.28 29.61 28.98
C TYR A 213 7.05 29.44 27.48
N PHE A 214 6.04 30.14 26.97
CA PHE A 214 5.65 30.16 25.56
C PHE A 214 5.69 31.57 25.01
N SER A 215 5.93 31.70 23.71
CA SER A 215 5.79 33.00 23.03
C SER A 215 4.32 33.42 22.95
N ARG A 216 4.07 34.69 23.24
CA ARG A 216 2.77 35.32 23.04
C ARG A 216 2.42 35.34 21.56
N GLN A 217 1.12 35.28 21.24
CA GLN A 217 0.65 35.19 19.85
C GLN A 217 1.23 36.27 18.94
N LYS A 218 1.26 37.53 19.39
CA LYS A 218 1.83 38.65 18.61
C LYS A 218 3.30 38.43 18.25
N VAL A 219 4.10 37.94 19.21
CA VAL A 219 5.53 37.63 18.99
C VAL A 219 5.65 36.47 18.01
N HIS A 220 4.86 35.42 18.21
CA HIS A 220 4.80 34.29 17.30
C HIS A 220 4.47 34.71 15.87
N ASP A 221 3.48 35.57 15.66
CA ASP A 221 3.06 35.97 14.31
C ASP A 221 4.18 36.71 13.56
N VAL A 222 4.91 37.59 14.25
CA VAL A 222 6.07 38.30 13.69
C VAL A 222 7.21 37.32 13.36
N GLU A 223 7.56 36.44 14.30
CA GLU A 223 8.61 35.45 14.09
C GLU A 223 8.24 34.42 13.03
N LYS A 224 6.96 34.04 12.94
CA LYS A 224 6.43 33.10 11.95
C LYS A 224 6.68 33.61 10.55
N ILE A 225 6.29 34.85 10.27
CA ILE A 225 6.50 35.48 8.95
C ILE A 225 7.99 35.43 8.61
N ARG A 226 8.85 35.87 9.53
CA ARG A 226 10.30 35.87 9.31
C ARG A 226 10.89 34.48 9.06
N VAL A 227 10.54 33.49 9.88
CA VAL A 227 11.04 32.12 9.75
C VAL A 227 10.63 31.49 8.42
N HIS A 228 9.36 31.69 8.03
CA HIS A 228 8.84 31.17 6.77
C HIS A 228 9.47 31.87 5.56
N ASP A 229 9.61 33.19 5.60
CA ASP A 229 10.24 33.96 4.53
C ASP A 229 11.70 33.54 4.37
N LEU A 230 12.48 33.50 5.46
CA LEU A 230 13.88 33.09 5.42
C LEU A 230 14.07 31.64 4.92
N LYS A 231 13.21 30.71 5.33
CA LYS A 231 13.25 29.32 4.87
C LYS A 231 12.94 29.21 3.37
N THR A 232 11.91 29.94 2.92
CA THR A 232 11.49 29.94 1.50
C THR A 232 12.57 30.58 0.63
N ASP A 233 13.05 31.76 1.02
CA ASP A 233 14.15 32.46 0.37
C ASP A 233 15.41 31.58 0.30
N TYR A 234 15.71 30.82 1.36
CA TYR A 234 16.83 29.87 1.40
C TYR A 234 16.68 28.76 0.37
N GLU A 235 15.52 28.09 0.33
CA GLU A 235 15.26 27.01 -0.62
C GLU A 235 15.33 27.50 -2.08
N GLU A 236 14.78 28.68 -2.37
CA GLU A 236 14.90 29.32 -3.70
C GLU A 236 16.36 29.66 -4.04
N ALA A 237 17.10 30.23 -3.10
CA ALA A 237 18.50 30.61 -3.31
C ALA A 237 19.41 29.39 -3.51
N VAL A 238 19.18 28.27 -2.80
CA VAL A 238 19.89 27.01 -3.03
C VAL A 238 19.60 26.48 -4.43
N ALA A 239 18.33 26.52 -4.88
CA ALA A 239 17.97 26.10 -6.23
C ALA A 239 18.65 26.97 -7.31
N LEU A 240 18.70 28.29 -7.11
CA LEU A 240 19.41 29.21 -8.00
C LEU A 240 20.90 28.93 -8.00
N LEU A 241 21.51 28.73 -6.84
CA LEU A 241 22.93 28.42 -6.71
C LEU A 241 23.27 27.15 -7.49
N GLN A 242 22.53 26.06 -7.26
CA GLN A 242 22.72 24.81 -8.00
C GLN A 242 22.58 25.00 -9.52
N GLU A 243 21.63 25.81 -9.95
CA GLU A 243 21.44 26.14 -11.36
C GLU A 243 22.64 26.90 -11.95
N VAL A 244 23.10 27.94 -11.27
CA VAL A 244 24.27 28.76 -11.64
C VAL A 244 25.53 27.91 -11.74
N MET A 245 25.73 27.03 -10.74
CA MET A 245 26.88 26.13 -10.68
C MET A 245 26.84 25.09 -11.81
N ARG A 246 25.67 24.52 -12.09
CA ARG A 246 25.46 23.57 -13.20
C ARG A 246 25.68 24.21 -14.57
N LYS A 247 25.23 25.45 -14.75
CA LYS A 247 25.38 26.22 -15.99
C LYS A 247 26.77 26.84 -16.16
N LYS A 248 27.66 26.70 -15.17
CA LYS A 248 28.98 27.34 -15.13
C LYS A 248 28.91 28.85 -15.39
N GLU A 249 27.90 29.53 -14.84
CA GLU A 249 27.75 30.99 -15.04
C GLU A 249 28.80 31.79 -14.25
N LEU A 250 29.38 31.20 -13.19
CA LEU A 250 30.54 31.74 -12.49
C LEU A 250 31.82 31.32 -13.22
N LYS A 251 32.74 32.27 -13.44
CA LYS A 251 34.00 32.01 -14.13
C LYS A 251 34.88 31.09 -13.30
N GLU A 252 35.47 30.07 -13.93
CA GLU A 252 36.46 29.21 -13.28
C GLU A 252 37.66 30.07 -12.81
N GLY A 253 38.09 29.88 -11.56
CA GLY A 253 39.13 30.69 -10.92
C GLY A 253 38.69 32.07 -10.42
N SER A 254 37.39 32.41 -10.46
CA SER A 254 36.90 33.63 -9.80
C SER A 254 36.77 33.44 -8.30
N MET A 255 37.01 34.50 -7.53
CA MET A 255 36.89 34.47 -6.06
C MET A 255 35.47 34.13 -5.61
N GLU A 256 34.43 34.54 -6.34
CA GLU A 256 33.04 34.17 -6.03
C GLU A 256 32.85 32.65 -6.09
N ARG A 257 33.44 32.01 -7.11
CA ARG A 257 33.38 30.56 -7.28
C ARG A 257 34.17 29.85 -6.18
N GLU A 258 35.37 30.33 -5.88
CA GLU A 258 36.22 29.77 -4.82
C GLU A 258 35.55 29.82 -3.44
N VAL A 259 34.99 30.97 -3.07
CA VAL A 259 34.25 31.15 -1.80
C VAL A 259 33.05 30.20 -1.73
N ILE A 260 32.30 30.05 -2.83
CA ILE A 260 31.16 29.14 -2.89
C ILE A 260 31.59 27.68 -2.78
N ASP A 261 32.70 27.28 -3.42
CA ASP A 261 33.17 25.90 -3.43
C ASP A 261 33.70 25.46 -2.04
N LYS A 262 34.25 26.39 -1.24
CA LYS A 262 34.75 26.12 0.12
C LYS A 262 33.69 26.22 1.20
N MET A 263 32.61 26.95 0.96
CA MET A 263 31.53 27.16 1.92
C MET A 263 30.67 25.90 2.14
N LEU A 264 30.26 25.68 3.39
CA LEU A 264 29.21 24.73 3.76
C LEU A 264 27.83 25.37 3.68
N LEU A 265 26.86 24.66 3.09
CA LEU A 265 25.47 25.11 3.10
C LEU A 265 24.90 25.10 4.53
N PRO A 266 24.21 26.18 4.96
CA PRO A 266 23.72 26.32 6.34
C PRO A 266 22.43 25.51 6.62
N ASP A 267 22.29 24.29 6.09
CA ASP A 267 21.09 23.45 6.24
C ASP A 267 20.75 23.20 7.72
N ALA A 268 21.77 22.88 8.53
CA ALA A 268 21.61 22.64 9.96
C ALA A 268 21.19 23.90 10.72
N ILE A 269 21.62 25.08 10.26
CA ILE A 269 21.30 26.39 10.84
C ILE A 269 19.85 26.75 10.54
N VAL A 270 19.41 26.61 9.29
CA VAL A 270 18.00 26.81 8.89
C VAL A 270 17.07 25.85 9.65
N SER A 271 17.48 24.58 9.78
CA SER A 271 16.75 23.60 10.58
C SER A 271 16.68 24.01 12.06
N THR A 272 17.77 24.54 12.61
CA THR A 272 17.83 24.98 14.00
C THR A 272 16.96 26.21 14.23
N MET A 273 16.98 27.21 13.33
CA MET A 273 16.10 28.38 13.35
C MET A 273 14.64 27.97 13.49
N TRP A 274 14.19 27.05 12.63
CA TRP A 274 12.83 26.52 12.65
C TRP A 274 12.53 25.80 13.97
N LYS A 275 13.45 24.94 14.43
CA LYS A 275 13.29 24.17 15.68
C LYS A 275 13.25 25.07 16.91
N SER A 276 14.08 26.10 17.00
CA SER A 276 14.11 27.02 18.15
C SER A 276 12.84 27.87 18.23
N TRP A 277 12.35 28.39 17.10
CA TRP A 277 11.07 29.09 17.04
C TRP A 277 9.90 28.16 17.39
N ALA A 278 9.87 26.96 16.80
CA ALA A 278 8.85 25.96 17.09
C ALA A 278 8.83 25.58 18.58
N ARG A 279 10.03 25.48 19.19
CA ARG A 279 10.21 25.14 20.60
C ARG A 279 9.55 26.17 21.51
N ILE A 280 9.82 27.46 21.33
CA ILE A 280 9.25 28.51 22.17
C ILE A 280 7.75 28.69 21.97
N HIS A 281 7.18 28.31 20.82
CA HIS A 281 5.75 28.54 20.57
C HIS A 281 4.82 27.34 20.83
N TRP A 282 5.18 26.13 20.39
CA TRP A 282 4.27 24.96 20.48
C TRP A 282 4.63 23.99 21.60
N PHE A 283 5.90 23.92 21.96
CA PHE A 283 6.40 22.95 22.94
C PHE A 283 6.61 23.57 24.33
N GLY A 284 6.97 24.85 24.36
CA GLY A 284 7.33 25.59 25.55
C GLY A 284 8.69 25.14 26.11
N VAL A 285 9.20 25.94 27.04
CA VAL A 285 10.40 25.63 27.83
C VAL A 285 10.09 25.75 29.32
N LEU A 286 10.91 25.14 30.18
CA LEU A 286 10.57 25.01 31.60
C LEU A 286 10.91 26.25 32.42
N THR A 287 11.93 27.00 31.99
CA THR A 287 12.42 28.18 32.71
C THR A 287 12.50 29.38 31.78
N ASP A 288 12.40 30.58 32.34
CA ASP A 288 12.62 31.82 31.59
C ASP A 288 14.05 31.96 31.07
N ALA A 289 15.04 31.44 31.81
CA ALA A 289 16.43 31.39 31.36
C ALA A 289 16.57 30.57 30.06
N GLU A 290 15.92 29.41 29.98
CA GLU A 290 15.88 28.62 28.75
C GLU A 290 15.09 29.30 27.64
N TYR A 291 14.04 30.06 27.97
CA TYR A 291 13.32 30.84 26.97
C TYR A 291 14.23 31.88 26.32
N GLN A 292 14.98 32.64 27.13
CA GLN A 292 15.92 33.63 26.63
C GLN A 292 17.02 33.00 25.79
N ILE A 293 17.59 31.86 26.22
CA ILE A 293 18.58 31.13 25.43
C ILE A 293 17.98 30.65 24.10
N CYS A 294 16.80 30.03 24.13
CA CYS A 294 16.15 29.50 22.93
C CYS A 294 15.81 30.62 21.94
N HIS A 295 15.34 31.78 22.43
CA HIS A 295 15.11 32.96 21.62
C HIS A 295 16.40 33.51 21.01
N ARG A 296 17.51 33.53 21.75
CA ARG A 296 18.83 33.92 21.20
C ARG A 296 19.36 32.93 20.17
N VAL A 297 19.13 31.63 20.34
CA VAL A 297 19.46 30.63 19.31
C VAL A 297 18.65 30.89 18.04
N TYR A 298 17.36 31.18 18.17
CA TYR A 298 16.52 31.58 17.03
C TYR A 298 17.09 32.83 16.35
N GLN A 299 17.38 33.91 17.08
CA GLN A 299 17.92 35.13 16.49
C GLN A 299 19.29 34.93 15.82
N ARG A 300 20.19 34.15 16.43
CA ARG A 300 21.51 33.83 15.84
C ARG A 300 21.35 33.09 14.51
N THR A 301 20.54 32.04 14.51
CA THR A 301 20.34 31.20 13.32
C THR A 301 19.55 31.91 12.23
N ALA A 302 18.60 32.78 12.59
CA ALA A 302 17.91 33.66 11.66
C ALA A 302 18.86 34.72 11.07
N GLY A 303 19.70 35.34 11.90
CA GLY A 303 20.71 36.30 11.45
C GLY A 303 21.76 35.66 10.53
N GLU A 304 22.16 34.43 10.81
CA GLU A 304 23.08 33.67 9.98
C GLU A 304 22.46 33.26 8.64
N THR A 305 21.20 32.80 8.64
CA THR A 305 20.45 32.47 7.41
C THR A 305 20.29 33.71 6.54
N ASP A 306 19.92 34.84 7.15
CA ASP A 306 19.78 36.12 6.48
C ASP A 306 21.10 36.63 5.88
N ALA A 307 22.20 36.46 6.62
CA ALA A 307 23.54 36.79 6.16
C ALA A 307 23.98 35.94 4.96
N TRP A 308 23.64 34.65 4.96
CA TRP A 308 23.89 33.76 3.84
C TRP A 308 23.10 34.18 2.59
N LEU A 309 21.83 34.57 2.75
CA LEU A 309 21.02 35.10 1.66
C LEU A 309 21.59 36.40 1.09
N ASP A 310 22.07 37.31 1.94
CA ASP A 310 22.71 38.55 1.49
C ASP A 310 24.01 38.27 0.74
N MET A 311 24.83 37.34 1.22
CA MET A 311 26.02 36.90 0.51
C MET A 311 25.68 36.30 -0.85
N MET A 312 24.69 35.40 -0.93
CA MET A 312 24.25 34.81 -2.20
C MET A 312 23.71 35.87 -3.16
N ALA A 313 22.95 36.84 -2.68
CA ALA A 313 22.48 37.95 -3.52
C ALA A 313 23.67 38.71 -4.14
N MET A 314 24.73 38.97 -3.36
CA MET A 314 25.92 39.68 -3.84
C MET A 314 26.77 38.83 -4.80
N LEU A 315 27.10 37.59 -4.43
CA LEU A 315 27.94 36.69 -5.24
C LEU A 315 27.27 36.28 -6.56
N LEU A 316 25.94 36.07 -6.53
CA LEU A 316 25.15 35.69 -7.70
C LEU A 316 24.52 36.89 -8.40
N GLY A 317 24.96 38.12 -8.10
CA GLY A 317 24.35 39.37 -8.56
C GLY A 317 24.01 39.41 -10.06
N PRO A 318 24.92 39.01 -10.98
CA PRO A 318 24.62 38.95 -12.41
C PRO A 318 23.45 38.02 -12.78
N SER A 319 23.30 36.90 -12.08
CA SER A 319 22.22 35.92 -12.32
C SER A 319 20.92 36.35 -11.61
N VAL A 320 21.02 36.92 -10.41
CA VAL A 320 19.89 37.46 -9.64
C VAL A 320 19.23 38.63 -10.36
N ARG A 321 20.01 39.56 -10.95
CA ARG A 321 19.47 40.72 -11.71
C ARG A 321 18.62 40.34 -12.91
N LYS A 322 18.80 39.13 -13.46
CA LYS A 322 17.97 38.60 -14.55
C LYS A 322 16.60 38.10 -14.08
N ARG A 323 16.36 38.04 -12.75
CA ARG A 323 15.17 37.48 -12.12
C ARG A 323 14.59 38.47 -11.10
N PRO A 324 13.91 39.54 -11.54
CA PRO A 324 13.39 40.57 -10.64
C PRO A 324 12.39 40.06 -9.59
N ASN A 325 11.73 38.93 -9.86
CA ASN A 325 10.76 38.32 -8.95
C ASN A 325 11.41 37.34 -7.95
N HIS A 326 12.71 37.07 -8.02
CA HIS A 326 13.37 36.17 -7.09
C HIS A 326 13.57 36.83 -5.72
N ALA A 327 13.43 36.06 -4.64
CA ALA A 327 13.73 36.48 -3.27
C ALA A 327 15.01 37.33 -3.12
N LEU A 328 16.12 36.89 -3.71
CA LEU A 328 17.43 37.55 -3.63
C LEU A 328 17.48 38.92 -4.34
N TYR A 329 16.59 39.19 -5.29
CA TYR A 329 16.61 40.45 -6.03
C TYR A 329 16.33 41.64 -5.13
N ARG A 330 15.38 41.50 -4.19
CA ARG A 330 15.06 42.53 -3.20
C ARG A 330 16.27 42.87 -2.34
N ARG A 331 17.11 41.88 -2.03
CA ARG A 331 18.32 42.04 -1.19
C ARG A 331 19.41 42.86 -1.85
N LEU A 332 19.49 42.88 -3.19
CA LEU A 332 20.40 43.77 -3.93
C LEU A 332 20.09 45.26 -3.73
N SER A 333 18.84 45.59 -3.34
CA SER A 333 18.36 46.97 -3.15
C SER A 333 18.37 47.45 -1.70
N LEU A 334 18.55 46.53 -0.74
CA LEU A 334 18.69 46.87 0.68
C LEU A 334 20.08 47.49 0.86
N GLY A 335 20.15 48.83 0.91
CA GLY A 335 21.41 49.57 1.03
C GLY A 335 22.26 49.17 2.26
N PRO A 336 23.43 49.79 2.46
CA PRO A 336 24.41 49.34 3.45
C PRO A 336 23.82 49.33 4.87
N SER A 337 23.64 48.14 5.43
CA SER A 337 23.45 47.95 6.87
C SER A 337 24.81 47.63 7.50
N PRO A 338 25.10 48.13 8.71
CA PRO A 338 26.29 47.73 9.45
C PRO A 338 26.39 46.20 9.54
N ARG A 339 27.58 45.67 9.24
CA ARG A 339 27.87 44.24 9.24
C ARG A 339 28.94 43.92 10.28
N ARG A 340 28.95 42.67 10.75
CA ARG A 340 29.92 42.16 11.72
C ARG A 340 31.36 42.31 11.22
N GLY A 341 31.62 41.82 10.00
CA GLY A 341 32.96 41.65 9.44
C GLY A 341 33.73 40.46 10.02
N SER A 342 34.95 40.23 9.52
CA SER A 342 35.83 39.13 9.97
C SER A 342 37.30 39.55 10.07
N VAL A 343 38.03 38.86 10.94
CA VAL A 343 39.47 39.04 11.13
C VAL A 343 40.24 38.11 10.19
N PHE A 344 41.07 38.68 9.32
CA PHE A 344 41.95 37.96 8.39
C PHE A 344 43.36 37.94 8.94
N ALA A 345 44.01 36.77 8.92
CA ALA A 345 45.39 36.59 9.33
C ALA A 345 46.12 35.69 8.32
N GLY A 346 47.46 35.77 8.28
CA GLY A 346 48.27 34.91 7.41
C GLY A 346 47.83 34.97 5.93
N ASP A 347 47.70 33.81 5.30
CA ASP A 347 47.38 33.68 3.87
C ASP A 347 45.97 34.16 3.51
N ASP A 348 45.06 34.26 4.49
CA ASP A 348 43.70 34.74 4.27
C ASP A 348 43.68 36.23 3.90
N ILE A 349 44.69 37.00 4.33
CA ILE A 349 44.83 38.42 3.98
C ILE A 349 45.04 38.55 2.47
N ASP A 350 45.94 37.77 1.89
CA ASP A 350 46.28 37.90 0.47
C ASP A 350 45.16 37.33 -0.41
N THR A 351 44.47 36.31 0.09
CA THR A 351 43.43 35.57 -0.63
C THR A 351 42.08 36.30 -0.60
N TYR A 352 41.61 36.75 0.57
CA TYR A 352 40.21 37.12 0.75
C TYR A 352 39.97 38.59 1.12
N HIS A 353 40.90 39.26 1.80
CA HIS A 353 40.69 40.64 2.28
C HIS A 353 40.28 41.59 1.15
N GLY A 354 41.06 41.62 0.06
CA GLY A 354 40.81 42.53 -1.06
C GLY A 354 39.45 42.28 -1.73
N PHE A 355 39.03 41.02 -1.81
CA PHE A 355 37.73 40.64 -2.36
C PHE A 355 36.57 41.17 -1.50
N TYR A 356 36.55 40.89 -0.20
CA TYR A 356 35.46 41.32 0.68
C TYR A 356 35.47 42.83 0.96
N HIS A 357 36.64 43.47 0.99
CA HIS A 357 36.74 44.92 1.09
C HIS A 357 36.11 45.61 -0.13
N LYS A 358 36.34 45.06 -1.34
CA LYS A 358 35.70 45.55 -2.57
C LYS A 358 34.18 45.37 -2.58
N LEU A 359 33.67 44.36 -1.87
CA LEU A 359 32.23 44.19 -1.63
C LEU A 359 31.67 45.18 -0.58
N GLY A 360 32.50 46.05 0.00
CA GLY A 360 32.08 47.04 0.99
C GLY A 360 31.81 46.45 2.37
N LEU A 361 32.36 45.26 2.66
CA LEU A 361 32.23 44.63 3.97
C LEU A 361 33.35 45.09 4.90
N PRO A 362 33.06 45.25 6.20
CA PRO A 362 34.09 45.42 7.21
C PRO A 362 35.07 44.25 7.20
N THR A 363 36.37 44.56 7.10
CA THR A 363 37.44 43.57 7.24
C THR A 363 38.45 44.06 8.26
N TYR A 364 39.02 43.15 9.03
CA TYR A 364 40.02 43.46 10.05
C TYR A 364 41.26 42.63 9.76
N VAL A 365 42.39 43.26 9.46
CA VAL A 365 43.62 42.56 9.07
C VAL A 365 44.54 42.48 10.27
N ASN A 366 44.82 41.26 10.73
CA ASN A 366 45.72 41.00 11.84
C ASN A 366 47.14 40.73 11.34
N ILE A 367 48.11 41.56 11.74
CA ILE A 367 49.53 41.35 11.43
C ILE A 367 50.33 41.37 12.73
N ALA A 368 51.08 40.28 12.97
CA ALA A 368 51.95 40.18 14.14
C ALA A 368 53.02 41.28 14.13
N HIS A 369 53.42 41.78 15.30
CA HIS A 369 54.49 42.79 15.40
C HIS A 369 55.79 42.34 14.73
N GLU A 370 56.11 41.05 14.83
CA GLU A 370 57.30 40.46 14.22
C GLU A 370 57.26 40.43 12.69
N ASP A 371 56.07 40.44 12.08
CA ASP A 371 55.90 40.40 10.62
C ASP A 371 55.87 41.81 10.00
N LEU A 372 55.78 42.86 10.82
CA LEU A 372 55.82 44.26 10.38
C LEU A 372 57.25 44.80 10.29
N GLU A 373 57.48 45.69 9.33
CA GLU A 373 58.72 46.48 9.27
C GLU A 373 58.77 47.47 10.43
N HIS A 374 59.95 47.61 11.04
CA HIS A 374 60.12 48.43 12.24
C HIS A 374 59.80 49.92 12.00
N ASP A 375 60.12 50.43 10.81
CA ASP A 375 59.83 51.82 10.44
C ASP A 375 58.34 52.06 10.16
N VAL A 376 57.65 51.04 9.68
CA VAL A 376 56.19 51.05 9.51
C VAL A 376 55.50 51.09 10.87
N LEU A 377 55.97 50.28 11.83
CA LEU A 377 55.40 50.23 13.19
C LEU A 377 55.50 51.57 13.94
N LYS A 378 56.55 52.35 13.69
CA LYS A 378 56.73 53.71 14.22
C LYS A 378 55.81 54.76 13.59
N SER A 379 55.40 54.56 12.35
CA SER A 379 54.58 55.54 11.61
C SER A 379 53.07 55.36 11.83
N ILE A 380 52.63 54.20 12.33
CA ILE A 380 51.22 53.91 12.59
C ILE A 380 50.75 54.55 13.90
N LYS A 381 49.65 55.31 13.82
CA LYS A 381 48.94 55.81 15.00
C LYS A 381 47.99 54.73 15.56
N LEU A 382 48.39 54.10 16.66
CA LEU A 382 47.57 53.11 17.35
C LEU A 382 46.41 53.77 18.13
N SER A 383 45.23 53.19 17.99
CA SER A 383 44.00 53.54 18.71
C SER A 383 43.69 52.51 19.81
N ASN A 384 42.88 52.91 20.79
CA ASN A 384 42.31 51.99 21.77
C ASN A 384 41.12 51.22 21.18
N ALA A 385 40.90 50.00 21.65
CA ALA A 385 39.71 49.23 21.31
C ALA A 385 38.42 49.88 21.85
N ASP A 386 37.33 49.66 21.15
CA ASP A 386 35.99 50.06 21.53
C ASP A 386 35.37 49.10 22.55
N GLY A 387 34.24 49.51 23.13
CA GLY A 387 33.41 48.65 23.97
C GLY A 387 32.80 47.47 23.19
N LEU A 388 32.21 46.52 23.93
CA LEU A 388 31.49 45.41 23.32
C LEU A 388 30.22 45.90 22.62
N ARG A 389 29.92 45.38 21.42
CA ARG A 389 28.63 45.52 20.71
C ARG A 389 27.43 44.79 21.38
N CYS A 390 27.60 44.35 22.62
CA CYS A 390 26.60 43.65 23.44
C CYS A 390 26.90 43.92 24.91
N SER A 391 26.03 43.48 25.82
CA SER A 391 26.20 43.79 27.24
C SER A 391 27.47 43.19 27.82
N GLY A 392 28.24 44.04 28.52
CA GLY A 392 29.39 43.62 29.32
C GLY A 392 28.99 43.05 30.68
N GLU A 393 27.76 43.22 31.14
CA GLU A 393 27.31 42.77 32.47
C GLU A 393 26.89 41.29 32.44
N VAL A 394 27.43 40.49 33.36
CA VAL A 394 27.17 39.04 33.44
C VAL A 394 25.86 38.76 34.15
N SER A 395 25.00 37.96 33.52
CA SER A 395 23.80 37.40 34.14
C SER A 395 24.14 36.09 34.85
N ALA A 396 24.15 36.11 36.19
CA ALA A 396 24.34 34.90 36.99
C ALA A 396 23.28 33.84 36.62
N LYS A 397 22.02 34.27 36.46
CA LYS A 397 20.88 33.42 36.10
C LYS A 397 21.09 32.64 34.80
N LEU A 398 21.59 33.30 33.75
CA LEU A 398 21.80 32.67 32.44
C LEU A 398 23.10 31.87 32.37
N SER A 399 24.08 32.21 33.22
CA SER A 399 25.38 31.54 33.27
C SER A 399 25.36 30.24 34.08
N THR A 400 24.40 30.06 35.01
CA THR A 400 24.36 28.90 35.93
C THR A 400 23.08 28.06 35.82
N ILE A 401 22.66 27.70 34.61
CA ILE A 401 21.45 26.89 34.40
C ILE A 401 21.70 25.43 34.80
N GLN A 402 21.07 25.01 35.89
CA GLN A 402 21.21 23.65 36.44
C GLN A 402 20.37 22.61 35.68
N GLN A 403 19.16 22.98 35.24
CA GLN A 403 18.25 22.07 34.55
C GLN A 403 18.26 22.38 33.04
N LYS A 404 19.07 21.63 32.29
CA LYS A 404 19.22 21.82 30.84
C LYS A 404 18.23 20.91 30.10
N THR A 405 17.19 21.49 29.48
CA THR A 405 16.14 20.79 28.72
C THR A 405 16.22 21.00 27.21
N LEU A 406 17.00 21.98 26.76
CA LEU A 406 17.28 22.25 25.35
C LEU A 406 18.41 21.33 24.84
N PRO A 407 18.59 21.23 23.50
CA PRO A 407 19.78 20.60 22.93
C PRO A 407 21.08 21.19 23.50
N SER A 408 22.11 20.37 23.69
CA SER A 408 23.40 20.84 24.23
C SER A 408 23.99 21.96 23.40
N SER A 409 23.91 21.84 22.07
CA SER A 409 24.38 22.87 21.12
C SER A 409 23.75 24.26 21.30
N TRP A 410 22.63 24.37 22.02
CA TRP A 410 21.93 25.65 22.22
C TRP A 410 22.43 26.40 23.46
N TYR A 411 23.13 25.73 24.36
CA TYR A 411 23.77 26.36 25.51
C TYR A 411 25.15 26.91 25.11
N PRO A 412 25.64 27.95 25.79
CA PRO A 412 27.02 28.41 25.61
C PRO A 412 28.01 27.23 25.77
N PRO A 413 28.98 27.03 24.86
CA PRO A 413 30.01 26.02 25.05
C PRO A 413 30.89 26.40 26.24
N LEU A 414 31.29 25.47 27.09
CA LEU A 414 32.20 25.73 28.21
C LEU A 414 33.64 25.40 27.81
N HIS A 415 34.58 26.15 28.38
CA HIS A 415 36.02 25.95 28.20
C HIS A 415 36.50 26.09 26.75
N ALA A 416 35.72 26.77 25.91
CA ALA A 416 36.06 27.02 24.51
C ALA A 416 37.10 28.14 24.42
N VAL A 417 38.23 27.87 23.77
CA VAL A 417 39.18 28.91 23.35
C VAL A 417 38.57 29.76 22.23
N TRP A 418 38.99 31.01 22.10
CA TRP A 418 38.41 31.98 21.17
C TRP A 418 38.28 31.46 19.73
N ASP A 419 39.34 30.85 19.19
CA ASP A 419 39.34 30.34 17.80
C ASP A 419 38.41 29.13 17.59
N ALA A 420 38.15 28.35 18.65
CA ALA A 420 37.25 27.19 18.60
C ALA A 420 35.81 27.54 19.02
N PHE A 421 35.58 28.73 19.58
CA PHE A 421 34.31 29.11 20.18
C PHE A 421 33.17 29.14 19.15
N GLU A 422 33.37 29.87 18.05
CA GLU A 422 32.33 30.02 17.03
C GLU A 422 31.90 28.66 16.44
N PRO A 423 32.82 27.76 16.05
CA PRO A 423 32.48 26.41 15.62
C PRO A 423 31.70 25.57 16.64
N GLN A 424 32.07 25.66 17.93
CA GLN A 424 31.41 24.92 19.01
C GLN A 424 30.03 25.51 19.37
N ALA A 425 29.89 26.83 19.32
CA ALA A 425 28.65 27.54 19.59
C ALA A 425 27.61 27.31 18.49
N ARG A 426 28.05 27.19 17.23
CA ARG A 426 27.21 26.84 16.08
C ARG A 426 26.91 25.33 16.00
N GLY A 427 27.66 24.51 16.72
CA GLY A 427 27.38 23.08 16.90
C GLY A 427 27.91 22.17 15.80
N TYR A 428 28.86 22.62 14.98
CA TYR A 428 29.55 21.77 13.99
C TYR A 428 30.94 21.30 14.44
N ALA A 429 31.51 21.90 15.49
CA ALA A 429 32.70 21.38 16.17
C ALA A 429 32.34 20.66 17.49
N PRO A 430 33.10 19.62 17.85
CA PRO A 430 32.95 18.96 19.15
C PRO A 430 33.26 19.93 20.29
N ARG A 431 32.48 19.85 21.37
CA ARG A 431 32.69 20.64 22.58
C ARG A 431 33.77 20.01 23.45
N ALA A 432 34.52 20.86 24.16
CA ALA A 432 35.52 20.41 25.13
C ALA A 432 34.91 19.89 26.44
N GLU A 433 33.60 20.09 26.64
CA GLU A 433 32.83 19.66 27.82
C GLU A 433 32.77 18.14 27.94
N SER A 434 32.94 17.63 29.17
CA SER A 434 32.69 16.24 29.51
C SER A 434 31.19 15.96 29.70
N GLU A 435 30.78 14.69 29.72
CA GLU A 435 29.41 14.30 30.09
C GLU A 435 29.03 14.76 31.51
N GLU A 436 30.01 15.09 32.37
CA GLU A 436 29.77 15.58 33.72
C GLU A 436 29.32 17.05 33.76
N ASP A 437 29.76 17.86 32.78
CA ASP A 437 29.51 19.31 32.66
C ASP A 437 28.13 19.63 32.06
N PHE A 438 27.62 18.71 31.22
CA PHE A 438 26.28 18.78 30.64
C PHE A 438 25.37 17.71 31.22
N ARG A 439 24.56 18.08 32.23
CA ARG A 439 23.54 17.20 32.81
C ARG A 439 22.16 17.54 32.23
N PRO A 440 21.58 16.70 31.35
CA PRO A 440 20.20 16.89 30.91
C PRO A 440 19.25 16.82 32.10
N ALA A 441 18.20 17.62 32.09
CA ALA A 441 17.18 17.55 33.14
C ALA A 441 16.55 16.15 33.21
N GLU A 442 16.28 15.65 34.42
CA GLU A 442 15.68 14.32 34.64
C GLU A 442 14.40 14.10 33.83
N LEU A 443 13.61 15.15 33.64
CA LEU A 443 12.41 15.12 32.82
C LEU A 443 12.70 14.73 31.36
N VAL A 444 13.81 15.21 30.78
CA VAL A 444 14.22 14.88 29.41
C VAL A 444 14.65 13.41 29.33
N VAL A 445 15.43 12.94 30.31
CA VAL A 445 15.85 11.54 30.41
C VAL A 445 14.64 10.61 30.56
N ALA A 446 13.68 10.98 31.42
CA ALA A 446 12.44 10.23 31.62
C ALA A 446 11.58 10.17 30.35
N ARG A 447 11.45 11.31 29.63
CA ARG A 447 10.74 11.35 28.34
C ARG A 447 11.42 10.48 27.28
N LYS A 448 12.75 10.51 27.18
CA LYS A 448 13.52 9.66 26.26
C LYS A 448 13.29 8.17 26.58
N ARG A 449 13.43 7.77 27.85
CA ARG A 449 13.13 6.40 28.31
C ARG A 449 11.71 5.96 27.96
N LYS A 450 10.72 6.83 28.13
CA LYS A 450 9.32 6.54 27.75
C LYS A 450 9.17 6.35 26.24
N ALA A 451 9.78 7.21 25.43
CA ALA A 451 9.75 7.10 23.97
C ALA A 451 10.42 5.81 23.48
N ASP A 452 11.58 5.47 24.03
CA ASP A 452 12.29 4.23 23.73
C ASP A 452 11.45 3.00 24.09
N ASN A 453 10.80 3.01 25.25
CA ASN A 453 9.87 1.94 25.67
C ASN A 453 8.68 1.80 24.71
N VAL A 454 8.09 2.91 24.25
CA VAL A 454 6.99 2.89 23.26
C VAL A 454 7.48 2.34 21.92
N MET A 455 8.65 2.74 21.45
CA MET A 455 9.23 2.22 20.21
C MET A 455 9.54 0.73 20.30
N GLN A 456 10.13 0.27 21.40
CA GLN A 456 10.39 -1.15 21.64
C GLN A 456 9.08 -1.95 21.69
N ASN A 457 8.04 -1.42 22.34
CA ASN A 457 6.74 -2.08 22.38
C ASN A 457 6.09 -2.19 20.99
N LYS A 458 6.13 -1.11 20.19
CA LYS A 458 5.66 -1.14 18.79
C LYS A 458 6.41 -2.18 17.96
N LYS A 459 7.73 -2.27 18.09
CA LYS A 459 8.54 -3.31 17.43
C LYS A 459 8.11 -4.72 17.84
N ARG A 460 7.87 -4.97 19.14
CA ARG A 460 7.37 -6.26 19.64
C ARG A 460 6.00 -6.63 19.07
N ILE A 461 5.06 -5.68 19.03
CA ILE A 461 3.72 -5.92 18.47
C ILE A 461 3.81 -6.27 16.98
N LYS A 462 4.64 -5.55 16.22
CA LYS A 462 4.85 -5.80 14.78
C LYS A 462 5.35 -7.23 14.54
N VAL A 463 6.42 -7.64 15.24
CA VAL A 463 6.98 -8.99 15.12
C VAL A 463 5.95 -10.07 15.50
N LEU A 464 5.16 -9.85 16.55
CA LEU A 464 4.10 -10.79 16.95
C LEU A 464 2.99 -10.90 15.90
N GLN A 465 2.69 -9.82 15.18
CA GLN A 465 1.69 -9.82 14.12
C GLN A 465 2.21 -10.57 12.88
N GLU A 466 3.45 -10.30 12.46
CA GLU A 466 4.13 -10.99 11.35
C GLU A 466 4.17 -12.51 11.60
N GLN A 467 4.61 -12.95 12.80
CA GLN A 467 4.62 -14.38 13.16
C GLN A 467 3.23 -15.03 13.17
N ARG A 468 2.17 -14.27 13.48
CA ARG A 468 0.79 -14.79 13.43
C ARG A 468 0.27 -14.89 12.00
N GLU A 469 0.74 -14.04 11.10
CA GLU A 469 0.40 -14.08 9.68
C GLU A 469 1.10 -15.26 9.00
N GLU A 470 2.41 -15.41 9.23
CA GLU A 470 3.21 -16.54 8.74
C GLU A 470 2.61 -17.89 9.16
N ARG A 471 2.28 -18.07 10.45
CA ARG A 471 1.61 -19.32 10.92
C ARG A 471 0.26 -19.57 10.26
N ARG A 472 -0.47 -18.52 9.87
CA ARG A 472 -1.76 -18.65 9.18
C ARG A 472 -1.55 -19.03 7.72
N ASP A 473 -0.53 -18.47 7.08
CA ASP A 473 -0.14 -18.79 5.71
C ASP A 473 0.40 -20.21 5.59
N ASP A 474 1.29 -20.62 6.49
CA ASP A 474 1.79 -22.01 6.59
C ASP A 474 0.65 -23.02 6.76
N LYS A 475 -0.30 -22.73 7.65
CA LYS A 475 -1.45 -23.60 7.85
C LYS A 475 -2.32 -23.68 6.59
N TYR A 476 -2.46 -22.58 5.85
CA TYR A 476 -3.18 -22.57 4.59
C TYR A 476 -2.47 -23.41 3.54
N HIS A 477 -1.16 -23.20 3.32
CA HIS A 477 -0.37 -23.96 2.36
C HIS A 477 -0.34 -25.46 2.65
N ARG A 478 -0.30 -25.86 3.93
CA ARG A 478 -0.41 -27.29 4.33
C ARG A 478 -1.78 -27.90 4.01
N MET A 479 -2.85 -27.12 4.03
CA MET A 479 -4.20 -27.62 3.73
C MET A 479 -4.57 -27.52 2.25
N GLN A 480 -3.88 -26.66 1.49
CA GLN A 480 -4.23 -26.24 0.13
C GLN A 480 -2.97 -26.28 -0.76
N THR A 481 -2.29 -27.42 -0.81
CA THR A 481 -1.01 -27.58 -1.51
C THR A 481 -1.10 -27.26 -3.01
N ASP A 482 -2.26 -27.49 -3.62
CA ASP A 482 -2.39 -27.52 -5.09
C ASP A 482 -3.20 -26.34 -5.66
N VAL A 483 -3.61 -25.38 -4.82
CA VAL A 483 -4.54 -24.31 -5.23
C VAL A 483 -3.83 -23.16 -5.98
N GLY A 484 -2.50 -23.14 -6.00
CA GLY A 484 -1.70 -22.19 -6.79
C GLY A 484 -1.92 -20.70 -6.45
N THR A 485 -2.54 -20.38 -5.31
CA THR A 485 -2.92 -19.02 -4.93
C THR A 485 -2.56 -18.73 -3.47
N SER A 486 -2.33 -17.46 -3.12
CA SER A 486 -2.06 -17.06 -1.73
C SER A 486 -3.34 -17.13 -0.88
N ARG A 487 -3.19 -17.29 0.44
CA ARG A 487 -4.32 -17.27 1.39
C ARG A 487 -5.17 -16.01 1.24
N GLU A 488 -4.52 -14.86 1.03
CA GLU A 488 -5.19 -13.57 0.87
C GLU A 488 -6.04 -13.53 -0.40
N ARG A 489 -5.50 -14.00 -1.54
CA ARG A 489 -6.26 -14.11 -2.78
C ARG A 489 -7.42 -15.08 -2.64
N TYR A 490 -7.21 -16.24 -2.01
CA TYR A 490 -8.29 -17.18 -1.73
C TYR A 490 -9.38 -16.55 -0.85
N ALA A 491 -9.00 -15.85 0.22
CA ALA A 491 -9.95 -15.16 1.09
C ALA A 491 -10.72 -14.05 0.36
N MET A 492 -10.04 -13.31 -0.54
CA MET A 492 -10.69 -12.34 -1.42
C MET A 492 -11.68 -13.02 -2.35
N TYR A 493 -11.28 -14.07 -3.08
CA TYR A 493 -12.19 -14.74 -4.01
C TYR A 493 -13.37 -15.43 -3.30
N ALA A 494 -13.10 -16.04 -2.14
CA ALA A 494 -14.12 -16.69 -1.34
C ALA A 494 -15.10 -15.69 -0.71
N SER A 495 -14.69 -14.44 -0.45
CA SER A 495 -15.58 -13.38 0.02
C SER A 495 -16.40 -12.75 -1.11
N VAL A 496 -15.87 -12.75 -2.34
CA VAL A 496 -16.53 -12.21 -3.52
C VAL A 496 -17.68 -13.10 -4.01
N SER A 497 -17.48 -14.42 -4.09
CA SER A 497 -18.54 -15.33 -4.53
C SER A 497 -18.42 -16.75 -3.96
N PRO A 498 -19.54 -17.38 -3.54
CA PRO A 498 -19.59 -18.80 -3.21
C PRO A 498 -19.14 -19.72 -4.37
N ALA A 499 -19.25 -19.26 -5.62
CA ALA A 499 -18.80 -20.02 -6.79
C ALA A 499 -17.28 -20.22 -6.81
N PHE A 500 -16.49 -19.15 -6.59
CA PHE A 500 -15.03 -19.25 -6.52
C PHE A 500 -14.58 -20.15 -5.38
N ARG A 501 -15.18 -20.00 -4.19
CA ARG A 501 -14.88 -20.87 -3.05
C ARG A 501 -15.05 -22.35 -3.40
N ARG A 502 -16.19 -22.71 -3.99
CA ARG A 502 -16.45 -24.10 -4.41
C ARG A 502 -15.47 -24.59 -5.46
N GLN A 503 -15.05 -23.73 -6.38
CA GLN A 503 -14.06 -24.09 -7.38
C GLN A 503 -12.71 -24.39 -6.75
N PHE A 504 -12.24 -23.54 -5.84
CA PHE A 504 -10.97 -23.78 -5.15
C PHE A 504 -11.05 -25.02 -4.25
N ASP A 505 -12.18 -25.24 -3.56
CA ASP A 505 -12.43 -26.48 -2.81
C ASP A 505 -12.40 -27.71 -3.74
N ARG A 506 -12.87 -27.57 -4.99
CA ARG A 506 -12.80 -28.61 -6.03
C ARG A 506 -11.37 -28.85 -6.49
N LEU A 507 -10.59 -27.80 -6.76
CA LEU A 507 -9.19 -27.93 -7.18
C LEU A 507 -8.30 -28.58 -6.12
N ALA A 508 -8.62 -28.39 -4.84
CA ALA A 508 -7.94 -29.04 -3.72
C ALA A 508 -8.19 -30.56 -3.64
N THR A 509 -9.20 -31.07 -4.36
CA THR A 509 -9.52 -32.49 -4.41
C THR A 509 -9.45 -32.98 -5.85
N PRO A 510 -8.37 -33.68 -6.26
CA PRO A 510 -8.26 -34.14 -7.63
C PRO A 510 -9.47 -35.02 -7.99
N PRO A 511 -10.08 -34.82 -9.17
CA PRO A 511 -11.19 -35.65 -9.60
C PRO A 511 -10.74 -37.11 -9.76
N PRO A 512 -11.66 -38.08 -9.61
CA PRO A 512 -11.36 -39.48 -9.92
C PRO A 512 -10.83 -39.61 -11.36
N LYS A 513 -9.85 -40.50 -11.59
CA LYS A 513 -9.20 -40.68 -12.91
C LYS A 513 -10.17 -41.10 -14.02
N TRP A 514 -11.24 -41.79 -13.65
CA TRP A 514 -12.28 -42.23 -14.58
C TRP A 514 -13.23 -41.11 -15.02
N LEU A 515 -13.26 -39.98 -14.32
CA LEU A 515 -14.12 -38.86 -14.71
C LEU A 515 -13.67 -38.34 -16.09
N PRO A 516 -14.60 -37.99 -17.00
CA PRO A 516 -14.23 -37.48 -18.31
C PRO A 516 -13.27 -36.28 -18.22
N THR A 517 -12.32 -36.20 -19.15
CA THR A 517 -11.36 -35.11 -19.23
C THR A 517 -12.08 -33.81 -19.60
N VAL A 518 -11.77 -32.74 -18.89
CA VAL A 518 -12.33 -31.43 -19.18
C VAL A 518 -11.75 -30.94 -20.50
N TYR A 519 -12.61 -30.47 -21.39
CA TYR A 519 -12.25 -29.98 -22.71
C TYR A 519 -11.19 -28.86 -22.60
N ALA A 520 -10.05 -29.01 -23.27
CA ALA A 520 -8.88 -28.16 -23.05
C ALA A 520 -9.13 -26.65 -23.29
N PRO A 521 -9.82 -26.22 -24.37
CA PRO A 521 -10.20 -24.81 -24.55
C PRO A 521 -11.06 -24.26 -23.40
N PHE A 522 -11.88 -25.11 -22.77
CA PHE A 522 -12.67 -24.70 -21.61
C PHE A 522 -11.78 -24.52 -20.37
N LEU A 523 -10.78 -25.37 -20.15
CA LEU A 523 -9.81 -25.18 -19.06
C LEU A 523 -9.03 -23.87 -19.22
N LEU A 524 -8.66 -23.51 -20.44
CA LEU A 524 -8.02 -22.23 -20.72
C LEU A 524 -8.93 -21.05 -20.33
N ALA A 525 -10.18 -21.07 -20.77
CA ALA A 525 -11.19 -20.08 -20.35
C ALA A 525 -11.38 -20.05 -18.83
N GLU A 526 -11.45 -21.22 -18.19
CA GLU A 526 -11.60 -21.37 -16.73
C GLU A 526 -10.44 -20.73 -15.96
N SER A 527 -9.21 -20.83 -16.47
CA SER A 527 -8.02 -20.20 -15.87
C SER A 527 -8.07 -18.67 -15.94
N GLN A 528 -8.60 -18.11 -17.03
CA GLN A 528 -8.70 -16.67 -17.26
C GLN A 528 -9.77 -16.01 -16.40
N VAL A 529 -10.84 -16.76 -16.06
CA VAL A 529 -11.95 -16.31 -15.21
C VAL A 529 -11.51 -15.76 -13.86
N LEU A 530 -10.42 -16.28 -13.27
CA LEU A 530 -9.88 -15.79 -11.99
C LEU A 530 -9.51 -14.30 -12.03
N SER A 531 -9.11 -13.79 -13.19
CA SER A 531 -8.78 -12.37 -13.40
C SER A 531 -10.02 -11.47 -13.43
N HIS A 532 -11.21 -12.06 -13.46
CA HIS A 532 -12.51 -11.40 -13.61
C HIS A 532 -13.44 -11.59 -12.40
N ALA A 533 -12.90 -11.96 -11.25
CA ALA A 533 -13.73 -12.30 -10.08
C ALA A 533 -14.71 -11.21 -9.64
N GLN A 534 -14.40 -9.95 -9.92
CA GLN A 534 -15.26 -8.79 -9.62
C GLN A 534 -16.64 -8.85 -10.32
N ILE A 535 -16.77 -9.57 -11.45
CA ILE A 535 -18.07 -9.75 -12.13
C ILE A 535 -19.05 -10.55 -11.25
N SER A 536 -18.51 -11.36 -10.35
CA SER A 536 -19.26 -12.31 -9.53
C SER A 536 -19.64 -11.79 -8.15
N ILE A 537 -19.39 -10.51 -7.84
CA ILE A 537 -19.73 -9.92 -6.55
C ILE A 537 -21.23 -10.09 -6.31
N VAL A 538 -21.57 -10.78 -5.22
CA VAL A 538 -22.94 -10.95 -4.76
C VAL A 538 -23.17 -9.91 -3.67
N GLU A 539 -23.93 -8.86 -3.96
CA GLU A 539 -24.23 -7.79 -2.99
C GLU A 539 -25.13 -8.29 -1.83
N ASP A 540 -25.94 -9.31 -2.09
CA ASP A 540 -26.84 -9.90 -1.10
C ASP A 540 -26.21 -11.08 -0.33
N LYS A 541 -26.21 -10.99 1.00
CA LYS A 541 -25.84 -12.10 1.92
C LYS A 541 -26.85 -13.27 1.93
N GLY A 542 -27.79 -13.31 0.98
CA GLY A 542 -28.86 -14.31 0.89
C GLY A 542 -28.39 -15.66 0.33
N THR A 543 -29.36 -16.54 0.01
CA THR A 543 -29.13 -17.82 -0.70
C THR A 543 -28.58 -17.65 -2.12
N SER A 544 -28.45 -16.40 -2.59
CA SER A 544 -27.81 -16.00 -3.84
C SER A 544 -26.42 -16.63 -3.98
N GLY A 545 -26.26 -17.48 -4.99
CA GLY A 545 -25.01 -18.22 -5.25
C GLY A 545 -24.95 -19.64 -4.68
N SER A 546 -26.03 -20.17 -4.09
CA SER A 546 -26.16 -21.63 -3.90
C SER A 546 -26.47 -22.31 -5.24
N LEU A 547 -25.91 -23.50 -5.47
CA LEU A 547 -26.10 -24.24 -6.71
C LEU A 547 -27.44 -25.00 -6.67
N TRP A 548 -28.35 -24.62 -7.55
CA TRP A 548 -29.69 -25.22 -7.72
C TRP A 548 -29.83 -25.77 -9.13
N THR A 549 -30.11 -27.06 -9.25
CA THR A 549 -30.10 -27.79 -10.52
C THR A 549 -31.20 -28.84 -10.60
N TRP A 550 -31.61 -29.19 -11.82
CA TRP A 550 -32.59 -30.25 -12.10
C TRP A 550 -31.96 -31.64 -12.15
N VAL A 551 -30.67 -31.71 -12.47
CA VAL A 551 -29.84 -32.91 -12.45
C VAL A 551 -28.65 -32.69 -11.50
N PRO A 552 -28.13 -33.75 -10.86
CA PRO A 552 -27.05 -33.59 -9.89
C PRO A 552 -25.77 -33.06 -10.56
N PRO A 553 -25.13 -32.04 -9.98
CA PRO A 553 -23.82 -31.57 -10.42
C PRO A 553 -22.77 -32.67 -10.29
N LEU A 554 -21.88 -32.81 -11.29
CA LEU A 554 -20.82 -33.82 -11.31
C LEU A 554 -19.97 -33.88 -10.04
N HIS A 555 -19.57 -32.72 -9.49
CA HIS A 555 -18.73 -32.68 -8.28
C HIS A 555 -19.42 -33.23 -7.02
N LEU A 556 -20.75 -33.45 -7.05
CA LEU A 556 -21.46 -34.15 -5.98
C LEU A 556 -21.53 -35.66 -6.21
N MET A 557 -21.34 -36.11 -7.46
CA MET A 557 -21.34 -37.52 -7.86
C MET A 557 -19.93 -38.12 -7.87
N ALA A 558 -18.90 -37.32 -8.14
CA ALA A 558 -17.51 -37.74 -8.22
C ALA A 558 -16.82 -37.61 -6.84
N SER A 559 -17.21 -38.45 -5.88
CA SER A 559 -16.57 -38.52 -4.56
C SER A 559 -15.35 -39.45 -4.58
N LYS A 560 -14.51 -39.39 -3.54
CA LYS A 560 -13.40 -40.36 -3.37
C LYS A 560 -13.88 -41.78 -3.05
N ASP A 561 -15.15 -41.93 -2.66
CA ASP A 561 -15.76 -43.20 -2.30
C ASP A 561 -16.48 -43.78 -3.53
N ALA A 562 -15.85 -44.77 -4.17
CA ALA A 562 -16.37 -45.43 -5.37
C ALA A 562 -17.77 -46.03 -5.14
N LYS A 563 -18.01 -46.60 -3.95
CA LYS A 563 -19.30 -47.18 -3.58
C LYS A 563 -20.39 -46.13 -3.54
N ARG A 564 -20.09 -44.98 -2.92
CA ARG A 564 -21.01 -43.84 -2.92
C ARG A 564 -21.29 -43.31 -4.33
N ASN A 565 -20.30 -43.29 -5.21
CA ASN A 565 -20.47 -42.85 -6.59
C ASN A 565 -21.41 -43.79 -7.36
N ALA A 566 -21.19 -45.11 -7.25
CA ALA A 566 -22.04 -46.13 -7.84
C ALA A 566 -23.49 -45.99 -7.36
N ARG A 567 -23.73 -45.93 -6.04
CA ARG A 567 -25.07 -45.74 -5.45
C ARG A 567 -25.76 -44.47 -5.93
N THR A 568 -25.00 -43.38 -6.01
CA THR A 568 -25.47 -42.10 -6.54
C THR A 568 -25.95 -42.27 -7.98
N LEU A 569 -25.11 -42.87 -8.83
CA LEU A 569 -25.44 -43.10 -10.24
C LEU A 569 -26.64 -44.04 -10.40
N VAL A 570 -26.78 -45.11 -9.61
CA VAL A 570 -27.98 -45.98 -9.62
C VAL A 570 -29.25 -45.15 -9.40
N ASN A 571 -29.29 -44.35 -8.32
CA ASN A 571 -30.46 -43.53 -8.01
C ASN A 571 -30.75 -42.51 -9.12
N VAL A 572 -29.72 -41.93 -9.71
CA VAL A 572 -29.89 -40.96 -10.79
C VAL A 572 -30.41 -41.64 -12.05
N VAL A 573 -29.87 -42.80 -12.44
CA VAL A 573 -30.34 -43.57 -13.58
C VAL A 573 -31.82 -43.90 -13.42
N HIS A 574 -32.18 -44.46 -12.26
CA HIS A 574 -33.56 -44.82 -11.93
C HIS A 574 -34.52 -43.63 -11.92
N ALA A 575 -34.09 -42.49 -11.38
CA ALA A 575 -34.92 -41.31 -11.22
C ALA A 575 -34.87 -40.35 -12.41
N LEU A 576 -33.98 -40.52 -13.40
CA LEU A 576 -33.77 -39.54 -14.48
C LEU A 576 -35.06 -39.17 -15.21
N PRO A 577 -35.91 -40.12 -15.65
CA PRO A 577 -37.19 -39.79 -16.29
C PRO A 577 -38.11 -38.94 -15.39
N LEU A 578 -38.09 -39.20 -14.08
CA LEU A 578 -38.89 -38.46 -13.10
C LEU A 578 -38.29 -37.07 -12.81
N LEU A 579 -36.96 -36.96 -12.70
CA LEU A 579 -36.26 -35.68 -12.53
C LEU A 579 -36.57 -34.72 -13.69
N LEU A 580 -36.58 -35.23 -14.92
CA LEU A 580 -36.94 -34.46 -16.11
C LEU A 580 -38.44 -34.10 -16.11
N LEU A 581 -39.32 -35.04 -15.73
CA LEU A 581 -40.76 -34.78 -15.62
C LEU A 581 -41.09 -33.67 -14.60
N ARG A 582 -40.31 -33.55 -13.52
CA ARG A 582 -40.51 -32.52 -12.49
C ARG A 582 -40.47 -31.09 -13.06
N ILE A 583 -39.76 -30.84 -14.16
CA ILE A 583 -39.73 -29.54 -14.83
C ILE A 583 -41.12 -29.17 -15.36
N LYS A 584 -41.81 -30.15 -15.96
CA LYS A 584 -43.18 -29.97 -16.43
C LYS A 584 -44.15 -29.79 -15.27
N LEU A 585 -44.02 -30.60 -14.22
CA LEU A 585 -44.89 -30.53 -13.04
C LEU A 585 -44.72 -29.22 -12.26
N ALA A 586 -43.51 -28.66 -12.23
CA ALA A 586 -43.22 -27.37 -11.59
C ALA A 586 -44.01 -26.20 -12.19
N ARG A 587 -44.48 -26.33 -13.44
CA ARG A 587 -45.35 -25.32 -14.07
C ARG A 587 -46.73 -25.25 -13.44
N THR A 588 -47.19 -26.35 -12.86
CA THR A 588 -48.52 -26.46 -12.24
C THR A 588 -48.48 -26.52 -10.72
N ASP A 589 -47.37 -26.99 -10.13
CA ASP A 589 -47.23 -27.18 -8.70
C ASP A 589 -45.86 -26.68 -8.22
N LYS A 590 -45.88 -25.65 -7.38
CA LYS A 590 -44.69 -24.98 -6.83
C LYS A 590 -43.92 -25.83 -5.81
N THR A 591 -44.46 -26.98 -5.40
CA THR A 591 -43.71 -27.93 -4.54
C THR A 591 -42.54 -28.57 -5.29
N TYR A 592 -42.61 -28.63 -6.63
CA TYR A 592 -41.50 -29.02 -7.46
C TYR A 592 -40.58 -27.84 -7.73
N GLY A 593 -39.30 -28.05 -7.45
CA GLY A 593 -38.25 -27.10 -7.77
C GLY A 593 -36.93 -27.81 -7.91
N ARG A 594 -35.93 -27.05 -8.34
CA ARG A 594 -34.55 -27.52 -8.42
C ARG A 594 -34.07 -27.96 -7.04
N LEU A 595 -33.11 -28.89 -7.02
CA LEU A 595 -32.49 -29.32 -5.77
C LEU A 595 -31.19 -28.55 -5.56
N GLY A 596 -31.01 -28.07 -4.32
CA GLY A 596 -29.76 -27.49 -3.87
C GLY A 596 -28.75 -28.58 -3.47
N VAL A 597 -27.51 -28.19 -3.16
CA VAL A 597 -26.44 -29.11 -2.75
C VAL A 597 -26.86 -30.06 -1.60
N ARG A 598 -27.56 -29.54 -0.58
CA ARG A 598 -28.07 -30.38 0.52
C ARG A 598 -29.13 -31.38 0.06
N GLY A 599 -29.97 -30.96 -0.89
CA GLY A 599 -31.00 -31.83 -1.47
C GLY A 599 -30.37 -32.98 -2.23
N TRP A 600 -29.41 -32.69 -3.11
CA TRP A 600 -28.65 -33.72 -3.83
C TRP A 600 -27.89 -34.65 -2.89
N ARG A 601 -27.25 -34.15 -1.82
CA ARG A 601 -26.58 -35.03 -0.86
C ARG A 601 -27.53 -36.01 -0.16
N ARG A 602 -28.76 -35.59 0.13
CA ARG A 602 -29.79 -36.47 0.70
C ARG A 602 -30.27 -37.47 -0.34
N PHE A 603 -30.60 -37.01 -1.55
CA PHE A 603 -30.98 -37.86 -2.68
C PHE A 603 -29.98 -39.01 -2.92
N CYS A 604 -28.68 -38.74 -2.80
CA CYS A 604 -27.60 -39.69 -3.04
C CYS A 604 -27.21 -40.57 -1.82
N ALA A 605 -27.98 -40.60 -0.73
CA ALA A 605 -27.58 -41.29 0.50
C ALA A 605 -27.56 -42.83 0.38
N ASP A 606 -28.71 -43.42 0.03
CA ASP A 606 -28.90 -44.88 -0.08
C ASP A 606 -29.60 -45.24 -1.40
N VAL A 607 -29.36 -46.45 -1.91
CA VAL A 607 -30.03 -46.91 -3.14
C VAL A 607 -31.51 -47.18 -2.85
N VAL A 608 -32.40 -46.60 -3.65
CA VAL A 608 -33.84 -46.80 -3.53
C VAL A 608 -34.32 -47.72 -4.66
N THR A 609 -34.97 -48.82 -4.29
CA THR A 609 -35.55 -49.75 -5.27
C THR A 609 -36.88 -49.23 -5.82
N LYS A 610 -37.30 -49.78 -6.96
CA LYS A 610 -38.57 -49.44 -7.59
C LYS A 610 -39.75 -49.70 -6.63
N GLU A 611 -39.76 -50.83 -5.94
CA GLU A 611 -40.80 -51.24 -5.00
C GLU A 611 -40.88 -50.28 -3.82
N THR A 612 -39.72 -49.85 -3.32
CA THR A 612 -39.62 -48.89 -2.21
C THR A 612 -40.15 -47.52 -2.62
N PHE A 613 -39.82 -47.07 -3.84
CA PHE A 613 -40.28 -45.78 -4.35
C PHE A 613 -41.78 -45.76 -4.62
N TRP A 614 -42.36 -46.86 -5.12
CA TRP A 614 -43.79 -46.97 -5.47
C TRP A 614 -44.67 -47.59 -4.37
N GLY A 615 -44.11 -47.92 -3.21
CA GLY A 615 -44.82 -48.49 -2.06
C GLY A 615 -45.66 -47.48 -1.27
N GLU A 616 -46.17 -47.91 -0.11
CA GLU A 616 -46.94 -47.04 0.79
C GLU A 616 -46.08 -45.89 1.33
N LYS A 617 -46.54 -44.64 1.17
CA LYS A 617 -45.76 -43.40 1.45
C LYS A 617 -44.56 -43.18 0.52
N GLY A 618 -44.64 -43.70 -0.71
CA GLY A 618 -43.66 -43.54 -1.78
C GLY A 618 -43.54 -42.12 -2.35
N GLY A 619 -42.93 -41.99 -3.52
CA GLY A 619 -42.71 -40.69 -4.20
C GLY A 619 -41.50 -39.90 -3.68
N HIS A 620 -40.74 -40.49 -2.76
CA HIS A 620 -39.55 -39.91 -2.15
C HIS A 620 -38.31 -40.75 -2.42
N ILE A 621 -37.16 -40.10 -2.62
CA ILE A 621 -35.84 -40.75 -2.57
C ILE A 621 -35.08 -40.14 -1.40
N ASN A 622 -34.76 -40.94 -0.38
CA ASN A 622 -33.96 -40.51 0.78
C ASN A 622 -34.45 -39.18 1.42
N LYS A 623 -35.76 -39.07 1.63
CA LYS A 623 -36.49 -37.89 2.15
C LYS A 623 -36.64 -36.70 1.19
N GLU A 624 -36.09 -36.77 -0.02
CA GLU A 624 -36.35 -35.79 -1.07
C GLU A 624 -37.64 -36.13 -1.82
N VAL A 625 -38.52 -35.15 -1.94
CA VAL A 625 -39.79 -35.29 -2.66
C VAL A 625 -39.53 -35.23 -4.17
N LEU A 626 -39.69 -36.36 -4.85
CA LEU A 626 -39.66 -36.40 -6.32
C LEU A 626 -41.05 -36.22 -6.91
N LEU A 627 -42.07 -36.80 -6.27
CA LEU A 627 -43.48 -36.67 -6.61
C LEU A 627 -44.24 -36.17 -5.37
N SER A 628 -45.05 -35.13 -5.53
CA SER A 628 -45.97 -34.68 -4.48
C SER A 628 -46.98 -35.80 -4.20
N GLN A 629 -47.52 -35.86 -2.98
CA GLN A 629 -48.49 -36.91 -2.61
C GLN A 629 -49.64 -37.02 -3.63
N LYS A 630 -50.14 -35.87 -4.10
CA LYS A 630 -51.20 -35.78 -5.11
C LYS A 630 -50.80 -36.40 -6.45
N ASP A 631 -49.60 -36.08 -6.96
CA ASP A 631 -49.15 -36.62 -8.24
C ASP A 631 -48.70 -38.07 -8.11
N PHE A 632 -48.13 -38.46 -6.97
CA PHE A 632 -47.81 -39.85 -6.65
C PHE A 632 -49.07 -40.72 -6.70
N GLU A 633 -50.13 -40.34 -5.97
CA GLU A 633 -51.41 -41.05 -6.00
C GLU A 633 -52.05 -41.05 -7.40
N ARG A 634 -51.94 -39.93 -8.14
CA ARG A 634 -52.46 -39.84 -9.51
C ARG A 634 -51.73 -40.80 -10.46
N LEU A 635 -50.40 -40.82 -10.41
CA LEU A 635 -49.57 -41.69 -11.26
C LEU A 635 -49.70 -43.16 -10.82
N GLN A 636 -49.89 -43.43 -9.54
CA GLN A 636 -50.14 -44.78 -9.04
C GLN A 636 -51.47 -45.36 -9.58
N LYS A 637 -52.51 -44.52 -9.69
CA LYS A 637 -53.82 -44.90 -10.26
C LYS A 637 -53.83 -45.07 -11.78
N LEU A 638 -52.80 -44.59 -12.48
CA LEU A 638 -52.68 -44.67 -13.93
C LEU A 638 -51.34 -45.35 -14.29
N PRO A 639 -51.26 -46.69 -14.22
CA PRO A 639 -50.03 -47.44 -14.49
C PRO A 639 -49.38 -47.07 -15.83
N ASP A 640 -50.19 -46.88 -16.87
CA ASP A 640 -49.71 -46.48 -18.20
C ASP A 640 -49.17 -45.05 -18.26
N ALA A 641 -49.54 -44.20 -17.29
CA ALA A 641 -49.02 -42.85 -17.15
C ALA A 641 -47.77 -42.78 -16.24
N GLN A 642 -47.42 -43.87 -15.55
CA GLN A 642 -46.16 -43.95 -14.81
C GLN A 642 -45.02 -43.86 -15.80
N ARG A 643 -44.09 -42.93 -15.54
CA ARG A 643 -42.83 -42.93 -16.27
C ARG A 643 -42.13 -44.27 -16.08
N PRO A 644 -41.44 -44.78 -17.11
CA PRO A 644 -40.58 -45.93 -16.90
C PRO A 644 -39.60 -45.61 -15.78
N TRP A 645 -39.42 -46.58 -14.89
CA TRP A 645 -38.29 -46.59 -13.96
C TRP A 645 -37.04 -46.60 -14.83
N GLY A 646 -36.19 -45.58 -14.66
CA GLY A 646 -35.09 -45.34 -15.60
C GLY A 646 -34.14 -46.53 -15.65
N LYS A 647 -33.62 -46.81 -16.84
CA LYS A 647 -32.66 -47.88 -17.11
C LYS A 647 -31.34 -47.28 -17.58
N LEU A 648 -30.28 -48.08 -17.61
CA LEU A 648 -29.05 -47.69 -18.27
C LEU A 648 -29.31 -47.40 -19.76
N PRO A 649 -28.48 -46.57 -20.42
CA PRO A 649 -28.62 -46.28 -21.84
C PRO A 649 -28.70 -47.52 -22.75
N CYS A 650 -28.07 -48.63 -22.35
CA CYS A 650 -28.15 -49.93 -23.05
C CYS A 650 -29.42 -50.74 -22.78
N GLY A 651 -30.31 -50.29 -21.89
CA GLY A 651 -31.59 -50.93 -21.55
C GLY A 651 -31.55 -51.89 -20.35
N HIS A 652 -30.38 -52.19 -19.80
CA HIS A 652 -30.23 -52.97 -18.56
C HIS A 652 -30.59 -52.17 -17.30
N GLU A 653 -30.97 -52.86 -16.24
CA GLU A 653 -31.23 -52.25 -14.92
C GLU A 653 -29.92 -51.83 -14.24
N ALA A 654 -29.90 -50.64 -13.62
CA ALA A 654 -28.73 -50.16 -12.91
C ALA A 654 -28.64 -50.81 -11.53
N THR A 655 -27.54 -51.50 -11.25
CA THR A 655 -27.24 -52.04 -9.92
C THR A 655 -25.94 -51.44 -9.38
N GLU A 656 -25.78 -51.48 -8.06
CA GLU A 656 -24.56 -51.00 -7.40
C GLU A 656 -23.33 -51.77 -7.92
N ASP A 657 -23.43 -53.09 -8.02
CA ASP A 657 -22.34 -53.96 -8.49
C ASP A 657 -21.96 -53.69 -9.95
N LEU A 658 -22.94 -53.43 -10.82
CA LEU A 658 -22.68 -53.17 -12.24
C LEU A 658 -21.92 -51.86 -12.45
N LEU A 659 -22.12 -50.87 -11.57
CA LEU A 659 -21.46 -49.58 -11.66
C LEU A 659 -20.15 -49.54 -10.88
N LEU A 660 -20.03 -50.26 -9.75
CA LEU A 660 -18.86 -50.19 -8.87
C LEU A 660 -17.54 -50.53 -9.61
N ASP A 661 -17.59 -51.53 -10.48
CA ASP A 661 -16.43 -52.07 -11.19
C ASP A 661 -16.32 -51.60 -12.66
N ASP A 662 -17.23 -50.74 -13.12
CA ASP A 662 -17.28 -50.26 -14.52
C ASP A 662 -17.03 -48.75 -14.59
N GLU A 663 -15.77 -48.37 -14.42
CA GLU A 663 -15.32 -46.97 -14.48
C GLU A 663 -15.69 -46.27 -15.79
N GLN A 664 -15.67 -47.00 -16.91
CA GLN A 664 -16.00 -46.46 -18.23
C GLN A 664 -17.51 -46.16 -18.35
N LEU A 665 -18.37 -47.03 -17.83
CA LEU A 665 -19.80 -46.77 -17.74
C LEU A 665 -20.08 -45.59 -16.81
N GLN A 666 -19.43 -45.53 -15.63
CA GLN A 666 -19.55 -44.39 -14.72
C GLN A 666 -19.16 -43.07 -15.43
N ALA A 667 -18.05 -43.05 -16.16
CA ALA A 667 -17.60 -41.92 -16.95
C ALA A 667 -18.65 -41.49 -17.98
N SER A 668 -19.22 -42.46 -18.71
CA SER A 668 -20.22 -42.24 -19.75
C SER A 668 -21.55 -41.70 -19.20
N LEU A 669 -21.97 -42.18 -18.04
CA LEU A 669 -23.16 -41.67 -17.35
C LEU A 669 -22.93 -40.25 -16.83
N CYS A 670 -21.80 -40.00 -16.16
CA CYS A 670 -21.40 -38.67 -15.70
C CYS A 670 -21.34 -37.67 -16.87
N TYR A 671 -20.76 -38.07 -18.00
CA TYR A 671 -20.72 -37.28 -19.21
C TYR A 671 -22.11 -36.84 -19.66
N SER A 672 -23.05 -37.78 -19.75
CA SER A 672 -24.41 -37.55 -20.25
C SER A 672 -25.24 -36.69 -19.28
N LEU A 673 -25.06 -36.90 -17.97
CA LEU A 673 -25.66 -36.05 -16.94
C LEU A 673 -25.10 -34.64 -16.98
N ASN A 674 -23.82 -34.47 -17.31
CA ASN A 674 -23.23 -33.16 -17.50
C ASN A 674 -23.76 -32.46 -18.76
N GLN A 675 -24.07 -33.17 -19.85
CA GLN A 675 -24.74 -32.57 -21.01
C GLN A 675 -26.09 -31.97 -20.61
N TRP A 676 -26.86 -32.65 -19.75
CA TRP A 676 -28.08 -32.08 -19.18
C TRP A 676 -27.81 -30.85 -18.30
N ALA A 677 -26.82 -30.94 -17.41
CA ALA A 677 -26.45 -29.81 -16.55
C ALA A 677 -26.01 -28.59 -17.37
N LEU A 678 -25.22 -28.81 -18.41
CA LEU A 678 -24.77 -27.81 -19.36
C LEU A 678 -25.95 -27.21 -20.12
N LEU A 679 -26.86 -28.03 -20.67
CA LEU A 679 -28.05 -27.55 -21.38
C LEU A 679 -28.91 -26.63 -20.50
N TYR A 680 -29.19 -27.02 -19.26
CA TYR A 680 -29.97 -26.18 -18.34
C TYR A 680 -29.22 -24.91 -17.92
N ALA A 681 -27.90 -24.98 -17.73
CA ALA A 681 -27.09 -23.79 -17.46
C ALA A 681 -27.13 -22.81 -18.65
N LEU A 682 -26.95 -23.30 -19.88
CA LEU A 682 -27.04 -22.49 -21.10
C LEU A 682 -28.43 -21.85 -21.26
N CYS A 683 -29.50 -22.60 -20.98
CA CYS A 683 -30.87 -22.05 -21.01
C CYS A 683 -31.07 -20.96 -19.94
N GLY A 684 -30.48 -21.12 -18.76
CA GLY A 684 -30.53 -20.10 -17.70
C GLY A 684 -29.81 -18.80 -18.07
N MET A 685 -28.94 -18.82 -19.07
CA MET A 685 -28.27 -17.61 -19.57
C MET A 685 -29.09 -16.86 -20.62
N ILE A 686 -30.08 -17.48 -21.25
CA ILE A 686 -30.91 -16.84 -22.30
C ILE A 686 -31.72 -15.70 -21.67
N SER A 687 -31.94 -14.62 -22.44
CA SER A 687 -32.79 -13.50 -22.01
C SER A 687 -34.21 -13.94 -21.64
N ASP A 688 -34.79 -13.32 -20.62
CA ASP A 688 -36.15 -13.66 -20.16
C ASP A 688 -37.19 -13.44 -21.28
N ASP A 689 -36.98 -12.41 -22.12
CA ASP A 689 -37.81 -12.10 -23.30
C ASP A 689 -37.80 -13.22 -24.34
N ASP A 690 -36.63 -13.79 -24.64
CA ASP A 690 -36.52 -14.88 -25.62
C ASP A 690 -37.12 -16.18 -25.08
N MET A 691 -37.01 -16.41 -23.77
CA MET A 691 -37.65 -17.56 -23.10
C MET A 691 -39.18 -17.40 -23.05
N GLU A 692 -39.67 -16.18 -22.87
CA GLU A 692 -41.10 -15.87 -22.90
C GLU A 692 -41.69 -16.01 -24.31
N LYS A 693 -40.99 -15.53 -25.35
CA LYS A 693 -41.36 -15.76 -26.76
C LYS A 693 -41.41 -17.24 -27.12
N ALA A 694 -40.57 -18.07 -26.49
CA ALA A 694 -40.62 -19.52 -26.63
C ALA A 694 -41.78 -20.18 -25.85
N GLY A 695 -42.59 -19.40 -25.13
CA GLY A 695 -43.68 -19.89 -24.28
C GLY A 695 -43.20 -20.64 -23.04
N ILE A 696 -41.98 -20.38 -22.56
CA ILE A 696 -41.43 -21.01 -21.35
C ILE A 696 -41.76 -20.13 -20.14
N PRO A 697 -42.66 -20.57 -19.22
CA PRO A 697 -43.07 -19.75 -18.09
C PRO A 697 -41.94 -19.61 -17.06
N ALA A 698 -41.98 -18.50 -16.30
CA ALA A 698 -41.17 -18.32 -15.11
C ALA A 698 -41.59 -19.29 -14.01
N LEU A 699 -40.60 -19.94 -13.39
CA LEU A 699 -40.73 -20.81 -12.24
C LEU A 699 -40.01 -20.17 -11.06
N VAL A 700 -40.55 -20.35 -9.85
CA VAL A 700 -39.94 -19.83 -8.63
C VAL A 700 -39.76 -20.97 -7.65
N ASP A 701 -38.51 -21.19 -7.23
CA ASP A 701 -38.16 -22.14 -6.19
C ASP A 701 -37.25 -21.50 -5.12
N LYS A 702 -36.72 -22.31 -4.21
CA LYS A 702 -35.80 -21.84 -3.15
C LYS A 702 -34.49 -21.25 -3.69
N GLY A 703 -34.14 -21.54 -4.94
CA GLY A 703 -33.02 -20.99 -5.68
C GLY A 703 -33.33 -19.72 -6.46
N GLY A 704 -34.56 -19.18 -6.32
CA GLY A 704 -35.00 -17.97 -7.00
C GLY A 704 -35.83 -18.26 -8.26
N GLU A 705 -36.10 -17.19 -9.02
CA GLU A 705 -36.81 -17.27 -10.29
C GLU A 705 -35.91 -17.83 -11.39
N HIS A 706 -36.47 -18.67 -12.26
CA HIS A 706 -35.77 -19.23 -13.42
C HIS A 706 -36.77 -19.68 -14.50
N ARG A 707 -36.29 -19.85 -15.74
CA ARG A 707 -37.07 -20.42 -16.84
C ARG A 707 -36.36 -21.68 -17.34
N SER A 708 -37.01 -22.84 -17.20
CA SER A 708 -36.43 -24.13 -17.58
C SER A 708 -37.30 -24.83 -18.64
N PRO A 709 -36.79 -25.04 -19.86
CA PRO A 709 -37.50 -25.80 -20.88
C PRO A 709 -37.60 -27.27 -20.50
N ASP A 710 -38.68 -27.92 -20.93
CA ASP A 710 -38.83 -29.37 -20.86
C ASP A 710 -38.44 -29.94 -22.23
N PHE A 711 -37.19 -30.37 -22.38
CA PHE A 711 -36.65 -30.84 -23.66
C PHE A 711 -37.13 -32.25 -24.06
N VAL A 712 -37.77 -32.99 -23.15
CA VAL A 712 -38.35 -34.30 -23.48
C VAL A 712 -39.64 -34.10 -24.30
N TYR A 713 -40.36 -33.00 -24.05
CA TYR A 713 -41.64 -32.68 -24.68
C TYR A 713 -41.67 -31.36 -25.44
N LEU A 714 -40.51 -30.72 -25.63
CA LEU A 714 -40.47 -29.43 -26.30
C LEU A 714 -40.93 -29.60 -27.74
N ASP A 715 -42.07 -29.00 -28.05
CA ASP A 715 -42.57 -28.93 -29.41
C ASP A 715 -41.54 -28.20 -30.29
N SER A 716 -41.09 -28.88 -31.34
CA SER A 716 -40.17 -28.33 -32.34
C SER A 716 -40.63 -26.98 -32.90
N GLN A 717 -41.95 -26.72 -32.93
CA GLN A 717 -42.54 -25.48 -33.44
C GLN A 717 -42.44 -24.29 -32.47
N LYS A 718 -42.15 -24.50 -31.18
CA LYS A 718 -42.08 -23.43 -30.15
C LYS A 718 -40.66 -23.01 -29.80
N SER A 719 -39.66 -23.47 -30.55
CA SER A 719 -38.25 -23.22 -30.23
C SER A 719 -37.78 -21.89 -30.82
N THR A 720 -37.29 -20.98 -29.99
CA THR A 720 -36.57 -19.78 -30.45
C THR A 720 -35.15 -20.12 -30.92
N PRO A 721 -34.51 -19.28 -31.75
CA PRO A 721 -33.13 -19.51 -32.19
C PRO A 721 -32.15 -19.72 -31.05
N ALA A 722 -32.32 -19.02 -29.92
CA ALA A 722 -31.49 -19.16 -28.73
C ALA A 722 -31.65 -20.54 -28.06
N LEU A 723 -32.87 -21.08 -27.99
CA LEU A 723 -33.12 -22.41 -27.43
C LEU A 723 -32.56 -23.53 -28.32
N VAL A 724 -32.73 -23.40 -29.65
CA VAL A 724 -32.11 -24.33 -30.60
C VAL A 724 -30.59 -24.29 -30.44
N ALA A 725 -30.02 -23.09 -30.34
CA ALA A 725 -28.59 -22.90 -30.12
C ALA A 725 -28.10 -23.52 -28.81
N ALA A 726 -28.81 -23.34 -27.68
CA ALA A 726 -28.46 -23.99 -26.42
C ALA A 726 -28.45 -25.53 -26.53
N ARG A 727 -29.46 -26.10 -27.21
CA ARG A 727 -29.52 -27.54 -27.48
C ARG A 727 -28.38 -28.01 -28.39
N ASP A 728 -28.06 -27.25 -29.43
CA ASP A 728 -26.96 -27.59 -30.34
C ASP A 728 -25.60 -27.50 -29.66
N VAL A 729 -25.40 -26.54 -28.77
CA VAL A 729 -24.14 -26.38 -28.05
C VAL A 729 -23.94 -27.52 -27.04
N ALA A 730 -24.98 -27.90 -26.30
CA ALA A 730 -24.88 -28.95 -25.29
C ALA A 730 -25.00 -30.37 -25.85
N MET A 731 -25.77 -30.57 -26.93
CA MET A 731 -26.18 -31.89 -27.42
C MET A 731 -26.09 -32.05 -28.96
N TYR A 732 -25.67 -31.03 -29.72
CA TYR A 732 -25.59 -31.05 -31.19
C TYR A 732 -26.85 -31.57 -31.89
N SER A 733 -28.03 -31.16 -31.41
CA SER A 733 -29.36 -31.63 -31.87
C SER A 733 -29.55 -33.15 -31.89
N ARG A 734 -28.71 -33.91 -31.18
CA ARG A 734 -28.85 -35.35 -31.07
C ARG A 734 -30.18 -35.70 -30.36
N PRO A 735 -30.75 -36.88 -30.67
CA PRO A 735 -31.98 -37.31 -30.03
C PRO A 735 -31.77 -37.52 -28.53
N ILE A 736 -32.84 -37.30 -27.78
CA ILE A 736 -32.95 -37.68 -26.37
C ILE A 736 -33.87 -38.89 -26.36
N ASN A 737 -33.39 -40.00 -25.82
CA ASN A 737 -34.17 -41.24 -25.75
C ASN A 737 -35.38 -41.04 -24.83
N THR A 738 -36.38 -41.93 -24.94
CA THR A 738 -37.58 -41.90 -24.09
C THR A 738 -37.26 -42.00 -22.59
N ASP A 739 -36.13 -42.63 -22.25
CA ASP A 739 -35.63 -42.75 -20.89
C ASP A 739 -34.84 -41.51 -20.41
N GLY A 740 -34.75 -40.47 -21.24
CA GLY A 740 -34.11 -39.20 -20.92
C GLY A 740 -32.61 -39.16 -21.18
N TRP A 741 -31.99 -40.24 -21.65
CA TRP A 741 -30.57 -40.24 -22.02
C TRP A 741 -30.33 -39.51 -23.34
N PRO A 742 -29.43 -38.50 -23.36
CA PRO A 742 -29.02 -37.88 -24.61
C PRO A 742 -28.08 -38.83 -25.36
N ALA A 743 -28.17 -38.83 -26.70
CA ALA A 743 -27.12 -39.41 -27.51
C ALA A 743 -25.82 -38.61 -27.32
N MET A 744 -24.72 -39.34 -27.10
CA MET A 744 -23.43 -38.71 -26.81
C MET A 744 -22.90 -37.95 -28.01
N TRP A 745 -22.27 -36.83 -27.70
CA TRP A 745 -21.64 -35.94 -28.65
C TRP A 745 -20.62 -35.13 -27.85
N ALA A 746 -19.48 -34.78 -28.46
CA ALA A 746 -18.47 -33.94 -27.83
C ALA A 746 -17.77 -33.04 -28.86
N PRO A 747 -17.30 -31.84 -28.49
CA PRO A 747 -16.65 -30.90 -29.42
C PRO A 747 -15.41 -31.44 -30.13
N ASP A 748 -14.61 -32.26 -29.43
CA ASP A 748 -13.39 -32.91 -29.93
C ASP A 748 -13.65 -33.91 -31.08
N THR A 749 -14.87 -34.43 -31.19
CA THR A 749 -15.25 -35.40 -32.24
C THR A 749 -15.73 -34.77 -33.55
N LEU A 750 -15.69 -33.43 -33.65
CA LEU A 750 -16.22 -32.74 -34.81
C LEU A 750 -15.21 -32.66 -35.96
N ASN A 751 -15.67 -33.01 -37.17
CA ASN A 751 -15.00 -32.52 -38.37
C ASN A 751 -15.11 -30.99 -38.46
N VAL A 752 -14.27 -30.38 -39.30
CA VAL A 752 -14.21 -28.92 -39.48
C VAL A 752 -15.59 -28.30 -39.76
N LYS A 753 -16.42 -28.93 -40.60
CA LYS A 753 -17.76 -28.44 -40.93
C LYS A 753 -18.69 -28.41 -39.72
N HIS A 754 -18.67 -29.47 -38.91
CA HIS A 754 -19.48 -29.56 -37.72
C HIS A 754 -18.98 -28.61 -36.62
N ARG A 755 -17.66 -28.45 -36.46
CA ARG A 755 -17.05 -27.49 -35.51
C ARG A 755 -17.53 -26.07 -35.81
N ARG A 756 -17.46 -25.64 -37.07
CA ARG A 756 -18.01 -24.34 -37.51
C ARG A 756 -19.49 -24.17 -37.19
N HIS A 757 -20.28 -25.21 -37.43
CA HIS A 757 -21.71 -25.18 -37.11
C HIS A 757 -21.93 -25.00 -35.61
N TRP A 758 -21.21 -25.77 -34.78
CA TRP A 758 -21.27 -25.68 -33.34
C TRP A 758 -20.84 -24.30 -32.82
N LEU A 759 -19.71 -23.75 -33.31
CA LEU A 759 -19.23 -22.40 -32.96
C LEU A 759 -20.27 -21.33 -33.32
N LYS A 760 -20.91 -21.44 -34.48
CA LYS A 760 -21.99 -20.51 -34.88
C LYS A 760 -23.18 -20.58 -33.92
N LYS A 761 -23.59 -21.79 -33.51
CA LYS A 761 -24.67 -21.96 -32.53
C LYS A 761 -24.26 -21.40 -31.17
N PHE A 762 -23.02 -21.59 -30.77
CA PHE A 762 -22.52 -21.04 -29.51
C PHE A 762 -22.49 -19.50 -29.53
N ALA A 763 -22.00 -18.90 -30.61
CA ALA A 763 -22.06 -17.46 -30.82
C ALA A 763 -23.50 -16.92 -30.82
N THR A 764 -24.42 -17.63 -31.51
CA THR A 764 -25.85 -17.29 -31.51
C THR A 764 -26.42 -17.30 -30.10
N LEU A 765 -26.16 -18.34 -29.30
CA LEU A 765 -26.61 -18.42 -27.92
C LEU A 765 -26.13 -17.24 -27.09
N LEU A 766 -24.82 -16.95 -27.12
CA LEU A 766 -24.21 -15.88 -26.31
C LEU A 766 -24.64 -14.48 -26.77
N ALA A 767 -25.06 -14.32 -28.03
CA ALA A 767 -25.69 -13.10 -28.51
C ALA A 767 -27.05 -12.85 -27.84
N HIS A 768 -27.76 -13.91 -27.43
CA HIS A 768 -29.05 -13.85 -26.73
C HIS A 768 -28.93 -13.92 -25.20
N ALA A 769 -27.70 -13.87 -24.67
CA ALA A 769 -27.48 -13.97 -23.23
C ALA A 769 -27.98 -12.75 -22.43
N LYS A 770 -28.59 -13.01 -21.29
CA LYS A 770 -28.91 -12.01 -20.25
C LYS A 770 -27.63 -11.32 -19.80
N GLY A 771 -27.71 -10.01 -19.54
CA GLY A 771 -26.55 -9.25 -19.05
C GLY A 771 -25.43 -9.01 -20.06
N ARG A 772 -25.55 -9.46 -21.33
CA ARG A 772 -24.51 -9.29 -22.37
C ARG A 772 -23.95 -7.87 -22.45
N ALA A 773 -24.81 -6.85 -22.43
CA ALA A 773 -24.41 -5.46 -22.56
C ALA A 773 -23.59 -4.98 -21.34
N ALA A 774 -23.90 -5.50 -20.16
CA ALA A 774 -23.15 -5.23 -18.95
C ALA A 774 -21.79 -5.92 -18.97
N LEU A 775 -21.71 -7.17 -19.48
CA LEU A 775 -20.43 -7.87 -19.68
C LEU A 775 -19.55 -7.13 -20.71
N ASP A 776 -20.12 -6.74 -21.85
CA ASP A 776 -19.39 -6.01 -22.89
C ASP A 776 -18.87 -4.67 -22.38
N LYS A 777 -19.69 -3.94 -21.62
CA LYS A 777 -19.28 -2.70 -20.95
C LYS A 777 -18.16 -2.93 -19.93
N TYR A 778 -18.19 -4.06 -19.21
CA TYR A 778 -17.13 -4.41 -18.26
C TYR A 778 -15.81 -4.68 -18.98
N MET A 779 -15.82 -5.50 -20.03
CA MET A 779 -14.61 -5.88 -20.75
C MET A 779 -13.96 -4.70 -21.49
N ARG A 780 -14.76 -3.78 -22.06
CA ARG A 780 -14.23 -2.56 -22.69
C ARG A 780 -13.49 -1.62 -21.74
N LYS A 781 -13.75 -1.69 -20.43
CA LYS A 781 -13.02 -0.88 -19.45
C LYS A 781 -11.60 -1.38 -19.20
N ARG A 782 -11.21 -2.54 -19.74
CA ARG A 782 -9.90 -3.15 -19.53
C ARG A 782 -9.05 -2.98 -20.79
N PRO A 783 -8.11 -2.02 -20.83
CA PRO A 783 -7.47 -1.59 -22.08
C PRO A 783 -6.72 -2.71 -22.83
N HIS A 784 -6.12 -3.65 -22.08
CA HIS A 784 -5.34 -4.75 -22.63
C HIS A 784 -6.22 -5.86 -23.25
N GLU A 785 -7.46 -6.00 -22.78
CA GLU A 785 -8.42 -6.99 -23.28
C GLU A 785 -9.42 -6.38 -24.26
N ALA A 786 -9.64 -5.05 -24.23
CA ALA A 786 -10.66 -4.37 -25.00
C ALA A 786 -10.54 -4.60 -26.51
N ASN A 787 -9.32 -4.57 -27.06
CA ASN A 787 -9.11 -4.76 -28.51
C ASN A 787 -9.44 -6.19 -28.96
N ALA A 788 -8.95 -7.19 -28.23
CA ALA A 788 -9.25 -8.59 -28.52
C ALA A 788 -10.73 -8.90 -28.26
N TRP A 789 -11.30 -8.30 -27.22
CA TRP A 789 -12.72 -8.41 -26.92
C TRP A 789 -13.55 -7.78 -28.02
N ASP A 790 -13.36 -6.51 -28.39
CA ASP A 790 -14.16 -5.83 -29.42
C ASP A 790 -14.05 -6.50 -30.80
N GLY A 791 -12.90 -7.10 -31.12
CA GLY A 791 -12.72 -7.91 -32.35
C GLY A 791 -13.68 -9.11 -32.44
N TRP A 792 -14.17 -9.62 -31.32
CA TRP A 792 -15.03 -10.81 -31.25
C TRP A 792 -16.40 -10.57 -30.58
N ALA A 793 -16.51 -9.57 -29.70
CA ALA A 793 -17.60 -9.37 -28.75
C ALA A 793 -18.69 -8.40 -29.21
N LEU A 794 -18.46 -7.63 -30.27
CA LEU A 794 -19.55 -6.88 -30.89
C LEU A 794 -20.59 -7.91 -31.34
N GLY A 795 -21.75 -7.96 -30.66
CA GLY A 795 -22.81 -8.94 -30.91
C GLY A 795 -23.27 -9.06 -32.37
N ASN A 796 -22.84 -8.15 -33.25
CA ASN A 796 -22.98 -8.25 -34.70
C ASN A 796 -22.03 -9.31 -35.30
N ILE A 797 -20.77 -9.41 -34.89
CA ILE A 797 -19.82 -10.44 -35.39
C ILE A 797 -20.23 -11.85 -34.93
N LEU A 798 -20.68 -11.99 -33.67
CA LEU A 798 -21.23 -13.24 -33.15
C LEU A 798 -22.53 -13.68 -33.86
N ARG A 799 -23.32 -12.71 -34.32
CA ARG A 799 -24.59 -12.95 -35.05
C ARG A 799 -24.38 -13.20 -36.54
N ASP A 800 -23.38 -12.53 -37.13
CA ASP A 800 -23.14 -12.50 -38.57
C ASP A 800 -22.00 -13.46 -38.99
N ALA A 801 -21.56 -14.36 -38.10
CA ALA A 801 -20.63 -15.44 -38.40
C ALA A 801 -21.16 -16.30 -39.56
N ASN A 802 -20.61 -16.07 -40.77
CA ASN A 802 -21.06 -16.69 -41.99
C ASN A 802 -20.58 -18.15 -42.05
N PRO A 803 -21.48 -19.16 -42.03
CA PRO A 803 -21.09 -20.57 -42.03
C PRO A 803 -20.45 -21.03 -43.35
N HIS A 804 -20.53 -20.21 -44.40
CA HIS A 804 -19.98 -20.50 -45.72
C HIS A 804 -18.64 -19.81 -45.97
N GLN A 805 -18.21 -18.90 -45.09
CA GLN A 805 -16.91 -18.26 -45.19
C GLN A 805 -15.89 -19.07 -44.37
N PRO A 806 -14.91 -19.72 -44.98
CA PRO A 806 -13.92 -20.49 -44.25
C PRO A 806 -13.06 -19.57 -43.40
N TYR A 807 -13.00 -19.85 -42.10
CA TYR A 807 -11.95 -19.32 -41.24
C TYR A 807 -10.70 -20.19 -41.38
N THR A 808 -9.53 -19.60 -41.13
CA THR A 808 -8.32 -20.41 -40.93
C THR A 808 -8.43 -21.17 -39.60
N PRO A 809 -7.78 -22.33 -39.44
CA PRO A 809 -7.83 -23.10 -38.19
C PRO A 809 -7.52 -22.27 -36.94
N GLU A 810 -6.52 -21.39 -37.02
CA GLU A 810 -6.08 -20.53 -35.92
C GLU A 810 -7.18 -19.52 -35.52
N ARG A 811 -7.95 -19.06 -36.51
CA ARG A 811 -9.06 -18.13 -36.29
C ARG A 811 -10.28 -18.85 -35.70
N GLU A 812 -10.48 -20.12 -36.02
CA GLU A 812 -11.52 -20.96 -35.39
C GLU A 812 -11.18 -21.26 -33.93
N GLU A 813 -9.92 -21.61 -33.65
CA GLU A 813 -9.41 -21.80 -32.28
C GLU A 813 -9.55 -20.52 -31.46
N SER A 814 -9.11 -19.38 -32.00
CA SER A 814 -9.25 -18.09 -31.32
C SER A 814 -10.71 -17.71 -31.05
N LEU A 815 -11.62 -18.01 -32.00
CA LEU A 815 -13.06 -17.80 -31.79
C LEU A 815 -13.59 -18.71 -30.68
N GLU A 816 -13.19 -19.98 -30.67
CA GLU A 816 -13.60 -20.95 -29.66
C GLU A 816 -13.17 -20.55 -28.25
N ASP A 817 -11.90 -20.19 -28.07
CA ASP A 817 -11.37 -19.70 -26.80
C ASP A 817 -12.15 -18.48 -26.30
N HIS A 818 -12.44 -17.54 -27.21
CA HIS A 818 -13.23 -16.36 -26.89
C HIS A 818 -14.67 -16.72 -26.45
N LEU A 819 -15.33 -17.62 -27.18
CA LEU A 819 -16.71 -18.05 -26.86
C LEU A 819 -16.77 -18.77 -25.51
N LEU A 820 -15.78 -19.60 -25.20
CA LEU A 820 -15.71 -20.31 -23.92
C LEU A 820 -15.41 -19.36 -22.75
N LEU A 821 -14.52 -18.38 -22.93
CA LEU A 821 -14.32 -17.32 -21.95
C LEU A 821 -15.61 -16.53 -21.73
N ARG A 822 -16.28 -16.10 -22.81
CA ARG A 822 -17.54 -15.36 -22.73
C ARG A 822 -18.63 -16.17 -22.04
N TYR A 823 -18.72 -17.47 -22.31
CA TYR A 823 -19.62 -18.39 -21.60
C TYR A 823 -19.32 -18.41 -20.09
N ALA A 824 -18.05 -18.56 -19.72
CA ALA A 824 -17.65 -18.64 -18.31
C ALA A 824 -17.97 -17.34 -17.55
N LEU A 825 -17.67 -16.18 -18.15
CA LEU A 825 -17.98 -14.87 -17.57
C LEU A 825 -19.49 -14.62 -17.51
N THR A 826 -20.24 -15.02 -18.54
CA THR A 826 -21.71 -14.92 -18.56
C THR A 826 -22.32 -15.76 -17.45
N SER A 827 -21.82 -16.99 -17.23
CA SER A 827 -22.27 -17.87 -16.15
C SER A 827 -22.10 -17.22 -14.78
N LEU A 828 -20.93 -16.64 -14.53
CA LEU A 828 -20.64 -15.95 -13.29
C LEU A 828 -21.50 -14.69 -13.09
N GLN A 829 -21.70 -13.90 -14.15
CA GLN A 829 -22.47 -12.68 -14.09
C GLN A 829 -23.96 -12.95 -13.86
N THR A 830 -24.53 -13.89 -14.61
CA THR A 830 -25.98 -14.12 -14.70
C THR A 830 -26.48 -15.18 -13.73
N LEU A 831 -25.83 -16.35 -13.71
CA LEU A 831 -26.23 -17.49 -12.89
C LEU A 831 -25.65 -17.41 -11.47
N LYS A 832 -24.63 -16.56 -11.25
CA LYS A 832 -23.85 -16.50 -10.00
C LYS A 832 -23.30 -17.88 -9.61
N GLN A 833 -22.99 -18.69 -10.62
CA GLN A 833 -22.51 -20.06 -10.48
C GLN A 833 -21.23 -20.24 -11.28
N TRP A 834 -20.42 -21.21 -10.87
CA TRP A 834 -19.27 -21.62 -11.66
C TRP A 834 -19.77 -22.26 -12.96
N PRO A 835 -19.18 -21.96 -14.14
CA PRO A 835 -19.60 -22.57 -15.39
C PRO A 835 -19.57 -24.09 -15.33
N VAL A 836 -20.54 -24.71 -15.99
CA VAL A 836 -20.56 -26.16 -16.18
C VAL A 836 -19.49 -26.51 -17.21
N ALA A 837 -18.64 -27.47 -16.89
CA ALA A 837 -17.53 -27.84 -17.75
C ALA A 837 -17.99 -28.49 -19.05
N PHE A 838 -17.28 -28.21 -20.14
CA PHE A 838 -17.31 -29.04 -21.34
C PHE A 838 -16.35 -30.21 -21.11
N PHE A 839 -16.74 -31.42 -21.54
CA PHE A 839 -15.91 -32.61 -21.40
C PHE A 839 -15.65 -33.22 -22.78
N ASP A 840 -14.50 -33.86 -22.89
CA ASP A 840 -14.16 -34.76 -23.98
C ASP A 840 -15.04 -36.01 -23.90
N ARG A 841 -15.29 -36.62 -25.06
CA ARG A 841 -16.03 -37.88 -25.09
C ARG A 841 -15.22 -38.96 -24.35
N PRO A 842 -15.83 -39.73 -23.44
CA PRO A 842 -15.15 -40.88 -22.84
C PRO A 842 -14.72 -41.87 -23.93
N ARG A 843 -13.52 -42.45 -23.77
CA ARG A 843 -12.99 -43.43 -24.74
C ARG A 843 -13.77 -44.75 -24.68
N GLY A 844 -13.76 -45.49 -25.79
CA GLY A 844 -14.32 -46.84 -25.92
C GLY A 844 -15.82 -46.90 -26.21
N ASP A 845 -16.39 -48.10 -26.04
CA ASP A 845 -17.81 -48.41 -26.23
C ASP A 845 -18.68 -47.79 -25.13
N VAL A 846 -18.89 -46.50 -25.29
CA VAL A 846 -19.69 -45.69 -24.41
C VAL A 846 -21.14 -46.16 -24.34
N HIS A 847 -21.76 -46.02 -23.17
CA HIS A 847 -23.16 -46.43 -22.87
C HIS A 847 -23.45 -47.93 -22.87
N LYS A 848 -22.47 -48.80 -23.16
CA LYS A 848 -22.58 -50.24 -22.91
C LYS A 848 -22.13 -50.57 -21.49
N CYS A 849 -22.86 -51.45 -20.81
CA CYS A 849 -22.44 -52.00 -19.53
C CYS A 849 -21.68 -53.31 -19.71
N ARG A 850 -21.00 -53.78 -18.66
CA ARG A 850 -20.35 -55.10 -18.64
C ARG A 850 -21.20 -56.25 -19.20
N ARG A 851 -22.51 -56.27 -18.90
CA ARG A 851 -23.42 -57.31 -19.43
C ARG A 851 -23.58 -57.24 -20.94
N CYS A 852 -23.61 -56.05 -21.54
CA CYS A 852 -23.64 -55.90 -23.00
C CYS A 852 -22.40 -56.53 -23.64
N TYR A 853 -21.22 -56.33 -23.04
CA TYR A 853 -19.99 -56.93 -23.56
C TYR A 853 -19.98 -58.45 -23.41
N GLU A 854 -20.54 -58.97 -22.30
CA GLU A 854 -20.70 -60.40 -22.09
C GLU A 854 -21.70 -61.00 -23.11
N GLU A 855 -22.83 -60.34 -23.36
CA GLU A 855 -23.83 -60.72 -24.36
C GLU A 855 -23.26 -60.66 -25.79
N GLU A 856 -22.55 -59.59 -26.16
CA GLU A 856 -21.89 -59.48 -27.47
C GLU A 856 -20.80 -60.53 -27.66
N ARG A 857 -20.04 -60.84 -26.60
CA ARG A 857 -19.03 -61.91 -26.63
C ARG A 857 -19.70 -63.27 -26.84
N GLN A 858 -20.79 -63.55 -26.14
CA GLN A 858 -21.57 -64.78 -26.31
C GLN A 858 -22.13 -64.89 -27.73
N GLN A 859 -22.71 -63.80 -28.27
CA GLN A 859 -23.21 -63.76 -29.64
C GLN A 859 -22.10 -64.02 -30.67
N ARG A 860 -20.92 -63.41 -30.52
CA ARG A 860 -19.78 -63.67 -31.41
C ARG A 860 -19.29 -65.12 -31.31
N GLU A 861 -19.29 -65.69 -30.11
CA GLU A 861 -18.93 -67.11 -29.90
C GLU A 861 -19.97 -68.06 -30.52
N GLU A 862 -21.26 -67.73 -30.43
CA GLU A 862 -22.35 -68.47 -31.08
C GLU A 862 -22.31 -68.34 -32.61
N GLU A 863 -22.08 -67.14 -33.14
CA GLU A 863 -21.90 -66.91 -34.58
C GLU A 863 -20.68 -67.66 -35.10
N ARG A 864 -19.56 -67.65 -34.36
CA ARG A 864 -18.37 -68.42 -34.71
C ARG A 864 -18.67 -69.92 -34.73
N LYS A 865 -19.33 -70.46 -33.70
CA LYS A 865 -19.77 -71.86 -33.67
C LYS A 865 -20.70 -72.20 -34.81
N LYS A 866 -21.65 -71.32 -35.14
CA LYS A 866 -22.57 -71.49 -36.26
C LYS A 866 -21.85 -71.48 -37.61
N MET A 867 -20.85 -70.60 -37.80
CA MET A 867 -20.01 -70.60 -39.00
C MET A 867 -19.14 -71.86 -39.12
N GLU A 868 -18.65 -72.37 -37.98
CA GLU A 868 -17.94 -73.66 -37.89
C GLU A 868 -18.86 -74.85 -38.24
N GLU A 869 -20.11 -74.86 -37.74
CA GLU A 869 -21.12 -75.90 -38.02
C GLU A 869 -21.64 -75.84 -39.46
N GLU A 870 -21.77 -74.66 -40.07
CA GLU A 870 -22.19 -74.48 -41.47
C GLU A 870 -21.10 -74.88 -42.49
N GLY A 871 -19.93 -75.36 -42.05
CA GLY A 871 -18.82 -75.76 -42.93
C GLY A 871 -18.24 -74.59 -43.75
N ARG A 872 -18.53 -73.34 -43.34
CA ARG A 872 -18.04 -72.11 -43.98
C ARG A 872 -16.68 -71.65 -43.45
N THR A 873 -15.96 -72.51 -42.75
CA THR A 873 -14.55 -72.32 -42.34
C THR A 873 -13.55 -72.51 -43.50
N GLY A 874 -14.01 -72.40 -44.75
CA GLY A 874 -13.14 -72.37 -45.94
C GLY A 874 -12.55 -70.98 -46.15
N THR A 875 -11.27 -70.81 -45.79
CA THR A 875 -10.38 -69.73 -46.26
C THR A 875 -10.78 -68.29 -45.92
N LEU A 876 -11.11 -68.00 -44.66
CA LEU A 876 -11.01 -66.62 -44.16
C LEU A 876 -9.54 -66.34 -43.80
N ASP A 877 -8.82 -65.93 -44.84
CA ASP A 877 -7.57 -65.17 -44.90
C ASP A 877 -6.93 -64.84 -43.54
N THR A 878 -6.20 -65.79 -42.96
CA THR A 878 -5.25 -65.54 -41.87
C THR A 878 -4.16 -64.54 -42.27
N GLY A 879 -4.03 -64.21 -43.56
CA GLY A 879 -3.12 -63.21 -44.08
C GLY A 879 -3.48 -61.77 -43.73
N MET A 880 -4.71 -61.46 -43.28
CA MET A 880 -5.06 -60.07 -42.92
C MET A 880 -4.72 -59.69 -41.47
N ALA A 881 -4.67 -60.65 -40.56
CA ALA A 881 -4.25 -60.44 -39.17
C ALA A 881 -2.71 -60.36 -39.06
N GLU A 882 -1.97 -61.22 -39.77
CA GLU A 882 -0.50 -61.13 -39.83
C GLU A 882 0.01 -59.89 -40.58
N ARG A 883 -0.78 -59.29 -41.47
CA ARG A 883 -0.40 -58.02 -42.14
C ARG A 883 -0.57 -56.81 -41.22
N PHE A 884 -1.49 -56.87 -40.27
CA PHE A 884 -1.74 -55.76 -39.33
C PHE A 884 -0.76 -55.75 -38.15
N GLU A 885 -0.22 -56.90 -37.75
CA GLU A 885 0.84 -56.97 -36.73
C GLU A 885 2.21 -56.54 -37.30
N ASN A 886 2.53 -56.87 -38.56
CA ASN A 886 3.78 -56.41 -39.19
C ASN A 886 3.80 -54.89 -39.50
N ASP A 887 2.66 -54.27 -39.83
CA ASP A 887 2.59 -52.81 -40.06
C ASP A 887 2.59 -51.99 -38.75
N TRP A 888 2.39 -52.62 -37.59
CA TRP A 888 2.45 -51.95 -36.27
C TRP A 888 3.85 -51.97 -35.65
N ASP A 889 4.62 -53.04 -35.87
CA ASP A 889 6.01 -53.11 -35.40
C ASP A 889 6.91 -52.13 -36.17
N ASP A 890 6.67 -51.90 -37.47
CA ASP A 890 7.41 -50.92 -38.29
C ASP A 890 7.16 -49.44 -37.91
N LEU A 891 6.08 -49.13 -37.16
CA LEU A 891 5.78 -47.77 -36.69
C LEU A 891 6.30 -47.47 -35.27
N SER A 892 6.91 -48.45 -34.61
CA SER A 892 7.38 -48.32 -33.22
C SER A 892 8.88 -48.00 -33.09
N ASP A 893 9.65 -48.07 -34.18
CA ASP A 893 11.12 -47.93 -34.17
C ASP A 893 11.66 -46.59 -34.74
N GLU A 894 10.80 -45.70 -35.25
CA GLU A 894 11.21 -44.36 -35.70
C GLU A 894 10.72 -43.26 -34.74
N GLY A 895 11.55 -42.88 -33.76
CA GLY A 895 11.38 -41.58 -33.10
C GLY A 895 11.82 -41.47 -31.64
N SER A 896 13.11 -41.70 -31.35
CA SER A 896 13.76 -41.12 -30.16
C SER A 896 15.10 -40.50 -30.53
N ASP A 897 15.07 -39.25 -30.99
CA ASP A 897 16.18 -38.29 -30.91
C ASP A 897 15.60 -36.89 -31.14
N ASP A 898 15.19 -36.24 -30.04
CA ASP A 898 15.31 -34.79 -29.74
C ASP A 898 14.67 -34.43 -28.39
#